data_AF-A0A815HEX4-F1
#
_entry.id   AF-A0A815HEX4-F1
#
_cell.length_a   1.000
_cell.length_b   1.000
_cell.length_c   1.000
_cell.angle_alpha   90.00
_cell.angle_beta   90.00
_cell.angle_gamma   90.00
#
_symmetry.space_group_name_H-M   'P 1'
#
loop_
_entity.id
_entity.type
_entity.pdbx_description
1 polymer ?
#
loop_
_entity_poly.entity_id
_entity_poly.type
_entity_poly.pdbx_seq_one_letter_code
_entity_poly.pdbx_strand_id
1 'polypeptide(L)'
;MSFLLLVVRWTQHLLTEFHGLKHQFKRILEKKFENQELNINADLNNKTRMLYNHMKQLEQTLQTVLSKKSFDELQSYLTKIDHSTDVNELKQKINDLIDTYIKIIESLEYVEQQQEEIDRNSNRLVSIKNILERLKELNAKVSHTICIIGLEKCGKSTYINALLGYDLLPSDSKRCTQIRTILKPPMRDNPNLFATAKFYNDSEFGNLLEQMKRKDDESDENFQLRKKQIMELRSTIVSKYPEGEQRFNTGSGGGGSVNAGGERKQVSEYIVGESYVNIIKELTIFTDKLPGKNYELLDVPGFDSPIKEHRLAGLQAIKSSDAFLYLTDGQRPDLTEPQMVLLNEIQGENHYEAMQRAFGIITKLDLCQTQTKFNDHFLKARDQLIEKKFKKEHIFAICSVLQLLKQNSEEFTVIQDKIKNFGELENGFQKSKTALSQFIECELPKTHLKQLVDLAKNELLRYVTDTLKTARKILPINPTEETSIDTYIKKLNTEKWDQVYEEERFQPTFAKANFWQKTQLTENRSKFIDETKRIFHDRFRALAMEAPEQRPQRSIKRLMFETYGFTPLHPNSHPPEDKIREKLCFELEKVVLRTSNELTQHFYDNYVCKLVKILNEICPEDNGLYETTLSLEICKIETRTLVTRVCGPVIAATLRFSQSDAKCRQAAVDELILVAPTVAYNLCENNNSNDGTNSGSGIMATFSSLAPTLVKGIELGLGIFGRTGIQNRLTAEVVKMIFRRII
;
A
#
# COMPACT_ATOMS: atom_id res chain seq x y z
N MET A 1 17.47 -1.58 62.92
CA MET A 1 17.13 -1.22 61.52
C MET A 1 16.34 -2.41 61.01
N SER A 2 15.10 -2.35 60.54
CA SER A 2 14.40 -3.62 60.19
C SER A 2 14.97 -4.25 58.90
N PHE A 3 14.84 -5.56 58.72
CA PHE A 3 15.24 -6.22 57.45
C PHE A 3 14.51 -5.64 56.24
N LEU A 4 13.24 -5.27 56.41
CA LEU A 4 12.45 -4.60 55.37
C LEU A 4 13.05 -3.24 55.00
N LEU A 5 13.42 -2.42 55.99
CA LEU A 5 14.02 -1.10 55.74
C LEU A 5 15.37 -1.20 55.01
N LEU A 6 16.12 -2.26 55.29
CA LEU A 6 17.40 -2.55 54.67
C LEU A 6 17.23 -2.93 53.18
N VAL A 7 16.26 -3.78 52.84
CA VAL A 7 15.92 -4.11 51.44
C VAL A 7 15.29 -2.90 50.70
N VAL A 8 14.46 -2.11 51.37
CA VAL A 8 13.94 -0.83 50.83
C VAL A 8 15.08 0.12 50.51
N ARG A 9 16.05 0.26 51.41
CA ARG A 9 17.23 1.11 51.19
C ARG A 9 18.07 0.63 50.01
N TRP A 10 18.30 -0.67 49.88
CA TRP A 10 19.05 -1.24 48.75
C TRP A 10 18.32 -1.00 47.42
N THR A 11 17.03 -1.32 47.35
CA THR A 11 16.25 -1.13 46.11
C THR A 11 16.08 0.35 45.75
N GLN A 12 15.94 1.24 46.73
CA GLN A 12 15.91 2.68 46.50
C GLN A 12 17.26 3.20 45.99
N HIS A 13 18.36 2.69 46.53
CA HIS A 13 19.71 3.04 46.06
C HIS A 13 19.91 2.68 44.58
N LEU A 14 19.47 1.48 44.17
CA LEU A 14 19.51 1.05 42.77
C LEU A 14 18.71 1.96 41.85
N LEU A 15 17.49 2.35 42.24
CA LEU A 15 16.67 3.27 41.45
C LEU A 15 17.30 4.67 41.33
N THR A 16 17.92 5.18 42.40
CA THR A 16 18.62 6.46 42.37
C THR A 16 19.89 6.42 41.52
N GLU A 17 20.64 5.32 41.58
CA GLU A 17 21.82 5.08 40.76
C GLU A 17 21.45 5.01 39.28
N PHE A 18 20.44 4.21 38.95
CA PHE A 18 19.93 4.07 37.58
C PHE A 18 19.43 5.40 37.01
N HIS A 19 18.74 6.22 37.81
CA HIS A 19 18.34 7.55 37.41
C HIS A 19 19.55 8.48 37.19
N GLY A 20 20.61 8.35 38.00
CA GLY A 20 21.86 9.09 37.81
C GLY A 20 22.58 8.74 36.50
N LEU A 21 22.48 7.48 36.06
CA LEU A 21 23.08 6.97 34.82
C LEU A 21 22.27 7.31 33.55
N LYS A 22 21.16 8.02 33.67
CA LYS A 22 20.28 8.41 32.55
C LYS A 22 21.03 9.01 31.35
N HIS A 23 21.99 9.91 31.60
CA HIS A 23 22.75 10.56 30.53
C HIS A 23 23.77 9.62 29.87
N GLN A 24 24.28 8.64 30.61
CA GLN A 24 25.21 7.64 30.09
C GLN A 24 24.47 6.63 29.21
N PHE A 25 23.30 6.14 29.63
CA PHE A 25 22.44 5.29 28.81
C PHE A 25 22.02 5.98 27.52
N LYS A 26 21.64 7.27 27.59
CA LYS A 26 21.32 8.07 26.40
C LYS A 26 22.46 8.02 25.37
N ARG A 27 23.71 8.27 25.80
CA ARG A 27 24.89 8.26 24.91
C ARG A 27 25.22 6.89 24.33
N ILE A 28 25.06 5.82 25.11
CA ILE A 28 25.35 4.45 24.63
C ILE A 28 24.32 4.02 23.60
N LEU A 29 23.04 4.26 23.88
CA LEU A 29 21.96 3.89 22.97
C LEU A 29 21.93 4.79 21.72
N GLU A 30 22.32 6.06 21.83
CA GLU A 30 22.53 6.96 20.69
C GLU A 30 23.57 6.40 19.71
N LYS A 31 24.72 5.91 20.22
CA LYS A 31 25.74 5.25 19.38
C LYS A 31 25.23 3.96 18.73
N LYS A 32 24.46 3.14 19.45
CA LYS A 32 23.87 1.91 18.89
C LYS A 32 22.79 2.22 17.85
N PHE A 33 22.06 3.31 18.03
CA PHE A 33 21.09 3.83 17.07
C PHE A 33 21.79 4.34 15.79
N GLU A 34 22.88 5.09 15.93
CA GLU A 34 23.71 5.55 14.80
C GLU A 34 24.29 4.40 13.99
N ASN A 35 24.62 3.28 14.65
CA ASN A 35 25.13 2.04 14.03
C ASN A 35 24.03 1.15 13.41
N GLN A 36 22.76 1.58 13.39
CA GLN A 36 21.59 0.83 12.88
C GLN A 36 21.29 -0.49 13.62
N GLU A 37 21.78 -0.67 14.85
CA GLU A 37 21.51 -1.87 15.64
C GLU A 37 20.10 -1.84 16.29
N LEU A 38 19.45 -0.67 16.30
CA LEU A 38 18.13 -0.44 16.89
C LEU A 38 17.08 -0.18 15.80
N ASN A 39 16.18 -1.13 15.58
CA ASN A 39 15.22 -1.13 14.47
C ASN A 39 13.92 -0.35 14.79
N ILE A 40 14.04 0.91 15.21
CA ILE A 40 12.89 1.65 15.77
C ILE A 40 12.12 2.43 14.68
N ASN A 41 12.77 2.87 13.59
CA ASN A 41 12.17 3.76 12.57
C ASN A 41 12.32 3.30 11.09
N ALA A 42 12.62 2.03 10.81
CA ALA A 42 12.94 1.57 9.46
C ALA A 42 11.84 1.85 8.42
N ASP A 43 10.57 1.64 8.78
CA ASP A 43 9.44 1.85 7.86
C ASP A 43 9.23 3.33 7.52
N LEU A 44 9.37 4.22 8.49
CA LEU A 44 9.26 5.67 8.27
C LEU A 44 10.41 6.17 7.39
N ASN A 45 11.64 5.71 7.67
CA ASN A 45 12.82 6.05 6.88
C ASN A 45 12.69 5.55 5.43
N ASN A 46 12.14 4.36 5.22
CA ASN A 46 11.88 3.81 3.88
C ASN A 46 10.82 4.62 3.13
N LYS A 47 9.73 5.01 3.79
CA LYS A 47 8.71 5.89 3.19
C LYS A 47 9.30 7.24 2.79
N THR A 48 10.12 7.86 3.64
CA THR A 48 10.81 9.12 3.33
C THR A 48 11.77 8.98 2.15
N ARG A 49 12.51 7.87 2.05
CA ARG A 49 13.39 7.57 0.90
C ARG A 49 12.60 7.41 -0.39
N MET A 50 11.50 6.66 -0.37
CA MET A 50 10.63 6.49 -1.53
C MET A 50 10.04 7.82 -1.99
N LEU A 51 9.54 8.64 -1.07
CA LEU A 51 9.03 9.98 -1.37
C LEU A 51 10.11 10.85 -2.03
N TYR A 52 11.32 10.87 -1.47
CA TYR A 52 12.43 11.62 -2.07
C TYR A 52 12.76 11.12 -3.49
N ASN A 53 12.78 9.81 -3.72
CA ASN A 53 13.07 9.26 -5.05
C ASN A 53 12.03 9.69 -6.08
N HIS A 54 10.75 9.66 -5.75
CA HIS A 54 9.68 10.15 -6.63
C HIS A 54 9.78 11.66 -6.86
N MET A 55 10.08 12.46 -5.82
CA MET A 55 10.33 13.90 -5.98
C MET A 55 11.53 14.18 -6.91
N LYS A 56 12.64 13.44 -6.75
CA LYS A 56 13.82 13.56 -7.60
C LYS A 56 13.52 13.21 -9.05
N GLN A 57 12.76 12.15 -9.28
CA GLN A 57 12.29 11.77 -10.62
C GLN A 57 11.44 12.88 -11.24
N LEU A 58 10.49 13.45 -10.49
CA LEU A 58 9.65 14.55 -10.96
C LEU A 58 10.49 15.80 -11.30
N GLU A 59 11.48 16.16 -10.49
CA GLU A 59 12.38 17.28 -10.80
C GLU A 59 13.25 17.03 -12.04
N GLN A 60 13.78 15.80 -12.19
CA GLN A 60 14.51 15.41 -13.40
C GLN A 60 13.63 15.48 -14.64
N THR A 61 12.37 15.04 -14.56
CA THR A 61 11.43 15.13 -15.68
C THR A 61 11.09 16.57 -16.05
N LEU A 62 11.05 17.48 -15.07
CA LEU A 62 10.83 18.91 -15.31
C LEU A 62 12.00 19.56 -16.06
N GLN A 63 13.23 19.12 -15.78
CA GLN A 63 14.44 19.61 -16.45
C GLN A 63 14.69 18.97 -17.83
N THR A 64 14.17 17.77 -18.07
CA THR A 64 14.40 17.00 -19.29
C THR A 64 13.16 17.02 -20.19
N VAL A 65 12.15 16.22 -19.85
CA VAL A 65 10.99 15.90 -20.68
C VAL A 65 9.98 17.05 -20.76
N LEU A 66 9.71 17.74 -19.65
CA LEU A 66 8.77 18.88 -19.56
C LEU A 66 9.49 20.24 -19.64
N SER A 67 10.71 20.25 -20.16
CA SER A 67 11.50 21.47 -20.31
C SER A 67 11.03 22.30 -21.50
N LYS A 68 11.29 23.62 -21.48
CA LYS A 68 11.00 24.47 -22.65
C LYS A 68 11.74 23.98 -23.89
N LYS A 69 12.98 23.52 -23.74
CA LYS A 69 13.83 23.00 -24.81
C LYS A 69 13.22 21.73 -25.44
N SER A 70 12.75 20.77 -24.65
CA SER A 70 12.12 19.55 -25.17
C SER A 70 10.82 19.86 -25.91
N PHE A 71 10.00 20.78 -25.40
CA PHE A 71 8.80 21.21 -26.11
C PHE A 71 9.13 21.89 -27.45
N ASP A 72 10.16 22.73 -27.49
CA ASP A 72 10.63 23.36 -28.73
C ASP A 72 11.17 22.33 -29.74
N GLU A 73 11.89 21.30 -29.26
CA GLU A 73 12.35 20.16 -30.09
C GLU A 73 11.18 19.33 -30.63
N LEU A 74 10.16 19.05 -29.81
CA LEU A 74 8.96 18.33 -30.24
C LEU A 74 8.13 19.16 -31.23
N GLN A 75 8.03 20.48 -31.04
CA GLN A 75 7.38 21.37 -32.00
C GLN A 75 8.16 21.46 -33.32
N SER A 76 9.50 21.52 -33.29
CA SER A 76 10.34 21.45 -34.49
C SER A 76 10.18 20.11 -35.21
N TYR A 77 10.04 19.02 -34.46
CA TYR A 77 9.77 17.72 -35.05
C TYR A 77 8.38 17.68 -35.70
N LEU A 78 7.34 18.20 -35.03
CA LEU A 78 5.98 18.31 -35.58
C LEU A 78 5.92 19.11 -36.89
N THR A 79 6.74 20.15 -37.05
CA THR A 79 6.78 20.93 -38.30
C THR A 79 7.54 20.23 -39.42
N LYS A 80 8.48 19.33 -39.08
CA LYS A 80 9.26 18.53 -40.04
C LYS A 80 8.57 17.26 -40.52
N ILE A 81 7.51 16.79 -39.84
CA ILE A 81 6.75 15.61 -40.27
C ILE A 81 6.13 15.87 -41.65
N ASP A 82 6.57 15.09 -42.62
CA ASP A 82 6.15 15.08 -44.02
C ASP A 82 5.97 13.64 -44.55
N HIS A 83 5.77 13.47 -45.86
CA HIS A 83 5.52 12.17 -46.50
C HIS A 83 6.72 11.23 -46.53
N SER A 84 7.91 11.71 -46.17
CA SER A 84 9.12 10.90 -46.10
C SER A 84 9.39 10.32 -44.70
N THR A 85 8.60 10.74 -43.71
CA THR A 85 8.76 10.34 -42.31
C THR A 85 8.35 8.88 -42.13
N ASP A 86 9.20 8.07 -41.48
CA ASP A 86 8.87 6.68 -41.16
C ASP A 86 7.74 6.64 -40.12
N VAL A 87 6.59 6.11 -40.54
CA VAL A 87 5.40 5.95 -39.71
C VAL A 87 5.70 5.09 -38.47
N ASN A 88 6.60 4.10 -38.57
CA ASN A 88 6.95 3.25 -37.45
C ASN A 88 7.78 4.00 -36.41
N GLU A 89 8.72 4.84 -36.85
CA GLU A 89 9.51 5.70 -35.96
C GLU A 89 8.60 6.69 -35.21
N LEU A 90 7.64 7.28 -35.93
CA LEU A 90 6.66 8.20 -35.34
C LEU A 90 5.77 7.49 -34.31
N LYS A 91 5.27 6.29 -34.62
CA LYS A 91 4.49 5.47 -33.69
C LYS A 91 5.30 5.09 -32.45
N GLN A 92 6.57 4.72 -32.61
CA GLN A 92 7.45 4.38 -31.49
C GLN A 92 7.66 5.58 -30.57
N LYS A 93 7.96 6.75 -31.15
CA LYS A 93 8.17 7.99 -30.39
C LYS A 93 6.93 8.42 -29.60
N ILE A 94 5.74 8.23 -30.17
CA ILE A 94 4.47 8.45 -29.47
C ILE A 94 4.35 7.51 -28.26
N ASN A 95 4.63 6.22 -28.43
CA ASN A 95 4.57 5.24 -27.34
C ASN A 95 5.58 5.56 -26.23
N ASP A 96 6.82 5.91 -26.59
CA ASP A 96 7.86 6.27 -25.62
C ASP A 96 7.46 7.50 -24.79
N LEU A 97 6.82 8.50 -25.41
CA LEU A 97 6.27 9.67 -24.71
C LEU A 97 5.12 9.30 -23.78
N ILE A 98 4.17 8.48 -24.25
CA ILE A 98 3.04 8.01 -23.43
C ILE A 98 3.56 7.26 -22.20
N ASP A 99 4.49 6.31 -22.38
CA ASP A 99 5.04 5.53 -21.27
C ASP A 99 5.82 6.42 -20.29
N THR A 100 6.49 7.45 -20.79
CA THR A 100 7.14 8.46 -19.94
C THR A 100 6.11 9.26 -19.13
N TYR A 101 5.00 9.68 -19.75
CA TYR A 101 3.94 10.43 -19.06
C TYR A 101 3.20 9.57 -18.03
N ILE A 102 3.00 8.29 -18.30
CA ILE A 102 2.44 7.34 -17.33
C ILE A 102 3.33 7.24 -16.09
N LYS A 103 4.67 7.10 -16.26
CA LYS A 103 5.62 7.07 -15.13
C LYS A 103 5.60 8.37 -14.30
N ILE A 104 5.39 9.51 -14.95
CA ILE A 104 5.21 10.80 -14.26
C ILE A 104 3.95 10.76 -13.42
N ILE A 105 2.83 10.29 -13.98
CA ILE A 105 1.55 10.18 -13.26
C ILE A 105 1.67 9.23 -12.07
N GLU A 106 2.32 8.07 -12.21
CA GLU A 106 2.56 7.15 -11.09
C GLU A 106 3.35 7.81 -9.95
N SER A 107 4.35 8.63 -10.29
CA SER A 107 5.12 9.39 -9.31
C SER A 107 4.28 10.51 -8.66
N LEU A 108 3.37 11.13 -9.40
CA LEU A 108 2.42 12.10 -8.86
C LEU A 108 1.42 11.44 -7.90
N GLU A 109 0.84 10.31 -8.28
CA GLU A 109 -0.10 9.53 -7.47
C GLU A 109 0.56 9.11 -6.14
N TYR A 110 1.81 8.64 -6.17
CA TYR A 110 2.54 8.28 -4.95
C TYR A 110 2.70 9.48 -4.01
N VAL A 111 3.06 10.66 -4.54
CA VAL A 111 3.24 11.88 -3.73
C VAL A 111 1.91 12.38 -3.18
N GLU A 112 0.82 12.29 -3.95
CA GLU A 112 -0.52 12.66 -3.49
C GLU A 112 -1.06 11.69 -2.43
N GLN A 113 -0.77 10.39 -2.50
CA GLN A 113 -1.17 9.43 -1.47
C GLN A 113 -0.54 9.70 -0.09
N GLN A 114 0.62 10.36 -0.06
CA GLN A 114 1.25 10.79 1.19
C GLN A 114 0.65 12.10 1.74
N GLN A 115 -0.29 12.72 1.02
CA GLN A 115 -1.00 13.93 1.44
C GLN A 115 -2.38 13.56 1.99
N GLU A 116 -2.75 14.08 3.16
CA GLU A 116 -4.07 13.83 3.77
C GLU A 116 -5.22 14.57 3.03
N GLU A 117 -4.93 15.52 2.13
CA GLU A 117 -5.91 16.26 1.31
C GLU A 117 -6.15 15.58 -0.06
N ILE A 118 -6.94 14.50 -0.09
CA ILE A 118 -7.07 13.60 -1.27
C ILE A 118 -8.09 14.05 -2.34
N ASP A 119 -8.96 15.04 -2.11
CA ASP A 119 -10.25 15.04 -2.84
C ASP A 119 -10.34 15.81 -4.18
N ARG A 120 -9.37 16.63 -4.60
CA ARG A 120 -9.55 17.49 -5.81
C ARG A 120 -8.72 17.12 -7.04
N ASN A 121 -7.57 16.48 -6.89
CA ASN A 121 -6.66 16.21 -8.01
C ASN A 121 -6.76 14.78 -8.57
N SER A 122 -7.17 13.81 -7.75
CA SER A 122 -7.29 12.39 -8.11
C SER A 122 -8.14 12.19 -9.36
N ASN A 123 -9.31 12.81 -9.44
CA ASN A 123 -10.21 12.71 -10.60
C ASN A 123 -9.60 13.26 -11.90
N ARG A 124 -8.71 14.26 -11.81
CA ARG A 124 -8.07 14.84 -13.00
C ARG A 124 -6.89 13.99 -13.47
N LEU A 125 -6.07 13.44 -12.57
CA LEU A 125 -5.02 12.49 -12.95
C LEU A 125 -5.62 11.23 -13.62
N VAL A 126 -6.73 10.72 -13.09
CA VAL A 126 -7.49 9.63 -13.72
C VAL A 126 -7.96 10.03 -15.13
N SER A 127 -8.48 11.25 -15.31
CA SER A 127 -8.90 11.71 -16.63
C SER A 127 -7.74 11.79 -17.63
N ILE A 128 -6.56 12.26 -17.20
CA ILE A 128 -5.35 12.33 -18.02
C ILE A 128 -4.89 10.91 -18.39
N LYS A 129 -4.88 10.00 -17.43
CA LYS A 129 -4.50 8.59 -17.65
C LYS A 129 -5.42 7.93 -18.68
N ASN A 130 -6.73 8.14 -18.58
CA ASN A 130 -7.70 7.64 -19.57
C ASN A 130 -7.44 8.22 -20.98
N ILE A 131 -7.04 9.49 -21.08
CA ILE A 131 -6.67 10.09 -22.37
C ILE A 131 -5.40 9.44 -22.94
N LEU A 132 -4.38 9.21 -22.11
CA LEU A 132 -3.13 8.55 -22.53
C LEU A 132 -3.38 7.10 -22.97
N GLU A 133 -4.19 6.35 -22.23
CA GLU A 133 -4.58 4.98 -22.59
C GLU A 133 -5.33 4.96 -23.93
N ARG A 134 -6.30 5.87 -24.12
CA ARG A 134 -7.02 6.02 -25.39
C ARG A 134 -6.06 6.36 -26.55
N LEU A 135 -5.10 7.25 -26.34
CA LEU A 135 -4.11 7.59 -27.36
C LEU A 135 -3.18 6.41 -27.67
N LYS A 136 -2.84 5.61 -26.66
CA LYS A 136 -2.06 4.37 -26.83
C LYS A 136 -2.82 3.35 -27.68
N GLU A 137 -4.11 3.16 -27.40
CA GLU A 137 -4.99 2.30 -28.20
C GLU A 137 -5.09 2.77 -29.65
N LEU A 138 -5.30 4.08 -29.86
CA LEU A 138 -5.37 4.67 -31.20
C LEU A 138 -4.06 4.54 -31.98
N ASN A 139 -2.90 4.68 -31.31
CA ASN A 139 -1.60 4.52 -31.92
C ASN A 139 -1.26 3.05 -32.24
N ALA A 140 -1.76 2.13 -31.42
CA ALA A 140 -1.61 0.68 -31.58
C ALA A 140 -2.53 0.09 -32.66
N LYS A 141 -3.53 0.83 -33.15
CA LYS A 141 -4.39 0.37 -34.25
C LYS A 141 -3.54 -0.05 -35.45
N VAL A 142 -3.75 -1.30 -35.87
CA VAL A 142 -3.15 -1.88 -37.09
C VAL A 142 -3.84 -1.33 -38.34
N SER A 143 -5.15 -1.08 -38.25
CA SER A 143 -5.95 -0.56 -39.35
C SER A 143 -6.88 0.56 -38.87
N HIS A 144 -6.91 1.65 -39.63
CA HIS A 144 -7.77 2.81 -39.40
C HIS A 144 -9.08 2.68 -40.17
N THR A 145 -10.20 3.03 -39.55
CA THR A 145 -11.51 2.91 -40.20
C THR A 145 -11.89 4.21 -40.87
N ILE A 146 -12.26 4.17 -42.14
CA ILE A 146 -12.76 5.31 -42.89
C ILE A 146 -14.20 5.04 -43.32
N CYS A 147 -15.12 5.89 -42.91
CA CYS A 147 -16.53 5.76 -43.25
C CYS A 147 -16.87 6.52 -44.54
N ILE A 148 -17.66 5.94 -45.43
CA ILE A 148 -18.16 6.61 -46.64
C ILE A 148 -19.62 7.00 -46.42
N ILE A 149 -19.92 8.29 -46.50
CA ILE A 149 -21.26 8.85 -46.30
C ILE A 149 -21.67 9.72 -47.48
N GLY A 150 -22.97 9.80 -47.72
CA GLY A 150 -23.54 10.57 -48.82
C GLY A 150 -25.00 10.20 -49.04
N LEU A 151 -25.74 11.05 -49.78
CA LEU A 151 -27.12 10.75 -50.16
C LEU A 151 -27.21 9.50 -51.06
N GLU A 152 -28.39 8.90 -51.16
CA GLU A 152 -28.65 7.91 -52.18
C GLU A 152 -28.36 8.50 -53.58
N LYS A 153 -27.79 7.67 -54.45
CA LYS A 153 -27.42 8.03 -55.82
C LYS A 153 -26.36 9.14 -55.96
N CYS A 154 -25.67 9.56 -54.91
CA CYS A 154 -24.53 10.49 -55.05
C CYS A 154 -23.24 9.81 -55.58
N GLY A 155 -23.29 8.54 -55.99
CA GLY A 155 -22.14 7.84 -56.58
C GLY A 155 -21.24 7.07 -55.59
N LYS A 156 -21.71 6.76 -54.38
CA LYS A 156 -20.94 5.98 -53.37
C LYS A 156 -20.46 4.63 -53.88
N SER A 157 -21.38 3.78 -54.34
CA SER A 157 -21.06 2.45 -54.85
C SER A 157 -20.15 2.51 -56.08
N THR A 158 -20.36 3.50 -56.96
CA THR A 158 -19.48 3.76 -58.11
C THR A 158 -18.07 4.16 -57.69
N TYR A 159 -17.91 4.98 -56.65
CA TYR A 159 -16.60 5.33 -56.08
C TYR A 159 -15.89 4.11 -55.50
N ILE A 160 -16.60 3.28 -54.75
CA ILE A 160 -16.04 2.06 -54.17
C ILE A 160 -15.64 1.06 -55.25
N ASN A 161 -16.48 0.85 -56.26
CA ASN A 161 -16.15 -0.01 -57.41
C ASN A 161 -14.94 0.53 -58.17
N ALA A 162 -14.85 1.86 -58.37
CA ALA A 162 -13.69 2.50 -58.98
C ALA A 162 -12.41 2.26 -58.16
N LEU A 163 -12.53 2.21 -56.83
CA LEU A 163 -11.41 1.88 -55.95
C LEU A 163 -11.02 0.39 -56.03
N LEU A 164 -12.00 -0.50 -56.19
CA LEU A 164 -11.79 -1.94 -56.40
C LEU A 164 -11.22 -2.25 -57.80
N GLY A 165 -11.49 -1.41 -58.80
CA GLY A 165 -11.12 -1.62 -60.19
C GLY A 165 -12.03 -2.59 -60.95
N TYR A 166 -13.18 -2.96 -60.37
CA TYR A 166 -14.20 -3.80 -60.99
C TYR A 166 -15.57 -3.52 -60.36
N ASP A 167 -16.63 -3.85 -61.09
CA ASP A 167 -18.01 -3.62 -60.67
C ASP A 167 -18.46 -4.77 -59.74
N LEU A 168 -18.63 -4.47 -58.45
CA LEU A 168 -19.06 -5.44 -57.43
C LEU A 168 -20.34 -4.99 -56.73
N LEU A 169 -20.36 -3.74 -56.27
CA LEU A 169 -21.51 -3.11 -55.62
C LEU A 169 -22.50 -2.61 -56.68
N PRO A 170 -23.81 -2.73 -56.46
CA PRO A 170 -24.80 -2.25 -57.42
C PRO A 170 -24.76 -0.72 -57.54
N SER A 171 -24.53 -0.19 -58.75
CA SER A 171 -24.49 1.26 -59.01
C SER A 171 -25.86 1.87 -59.35
N ASP A 172 -26.81 1.09 -59.89
CA ASP A 172 -28.07 1.58 -60.49
C ASP A 172 -29.38 1.03 -59.89
N SER A 173 -29.32 0.34 -58.75
CA SER A 173 -30.53 -0.27 -58.16
C SER A 173 -31.39 0.74 -57.38
N LYS A 174 -32.72 0.52 -57.35
CA LYS A 174 -33.69 1.40 -56.66
C LYS A 174 -33.53 1.48 -55.14
N ARG A 175 -32.67 0.65 -54.51
CA ARG A 175 -32.22 0.74 -53.12
C ARG A 175 -30.86 0.06 -52.98
N CYS A 176 -29.76 0.82 -53.05
CA CYS A 176 -28.41 0.26 -52.92
C CYS A 176 -28.01 0.11 -51.44
N THR A 177 -27.38 -1.03 -51.12
CA THR A 177 -26.64 -1.34 -49.86
C THR A 177 -27.44 -1.26 -48.55
N GLN A 178 -28.15 -2.34 -48.21
CA GLN A 178 -28.70 -2.55 -46.86
C GLN A 178 -27.73 -3.31 -45.93
N ILE A 179 -26.79 -4.07 -46.50
CA ILE A 179 -25.79 -4.84 -45.75
C ILE A 179 -24.53 -4.01 -45.58
N ARG A 180 -24.02 -3.97 -44.33
CA ARG A 180 -22.77 -3.32 -43.98
C ARG A 180 -21.62 -3.95 -44.77
N THR A 181 -20.97 -3.15 -45.62
CA THR A 181 -19.85 -3.62 -46.44
C THR A 181 -18.55 -2.97 -45.96
N ILE A 182 -17.51 -3.79 -45.76
CA ILE A 182 -16.19 -3.34 -45.31
C ILE A 182 -15.16 -3.77 -46.35
N LEU A 183 -14.31 -2.85 -46.80
CA LEU A 183 -13.16 -3.16 -47.63
C LEU A 183 -11.91 -3.16 -46.75
N LYS A 184 -11.12 -4.22 -46.83
CA LYS A 184 -9.87 -4.41 -46.08
C LYS A 184 -8.70 -4.73 -47.01
N PRO A 185 -7.46 -4.42 -46.63
CA PRO A 185 -6.28 -4.94 -47.30
C PRO A 185 -6.20 -6.47 -47.16
N PRO A 186 -5.55 -7.19 -48.08
CA PRO A 186 -5.45 -8.65 -48.02
C PRO A 186 -4.74 -9.12 -46.75
N MET A 187 -5.21 -10.23 -46.17
CA MET A 187 -4.59 -10.83 -45.00
C MET A 187 -3.24 -11.47 -45.35
N ARG A 188 -2.21 -11.22 -44.54
CA ARG A 188 -0.88 -11.82 -44.72
C ARG A 188 -0.91 -13.35 -44.66
N ASP A 189 -1.74 -13.90 -43.77
CA ASP A 189 -1.84 -15.34 -43.55
C ASP A 189 -2.69 -16.04 -44.63
N ASN A 190 -3.56 -15.30 -45.33
CA ASN A 190 -4.46 -15.81 -46.37
C ASN A 190 -4.58 -14.82 -47.54
N PRO A 191 -3.55 -14.70 -48.40
CA PRO A 191 -3.51 -13.71 -49.47
C PRO A 191 -4.55 -13.97 -50.57
N ASN A 192 -5.07 -15.21 -50.67
CA ASN A 192 -6.08 -15.60 -51.64
C ASN A 192 -7.52 -15.34 -51.16
N LEU A 193 -7.72 -14.82 -49.94
CA LEU A 193 -9.06 -14.52 -49.44
C LEU A 193 -9.61 -13.30 -50.19
N PHE A 194 -10.78 -13.46 -50.82
CA PHE A 194 -11.48 -12.42 -51.59
C PHE A 194 -12.52 -11.70 -50.74
N ALA A 195 -13.36 -12.46 -50.05
CA ALA A 195 -14.44 -11.90 -49.25
C ALA A 195 -14.83 -12.83 -48.11
N THR A 196 -15.48 -12.29 -47.09
CA THR A 196 -16.07 -13.04 -46.00
C THR A 196 -17.45 -12.47 -45.70
N ALA A 197 -18.47 -13.31 -45.78
CA ALA A 197 -19.84 -12.97 -45.39
C ALA A 197 -20.09 -13.51 -43.98
N LYS A 198 -20.32 -12.61 -43.03
CA LYS A 198 -20.65 -12.95 -41.64
C LYS A 198 -22.15 -12.94 -41.45
N PHE A 199 -22.69 -14.00 -40.87
CA PHE A 199 -24.14 -14.15 -40.65
C PHE A 199 -24.55 -13.69 -39.25
N TYR A 200 -25.82 -13.29 -39.09
CA TYR A 200 -26.41 -13.00 -37.78
C TYR A 200 -26.54 -14.29 -36.96
N ASN A 201 -26.20 -14.21 -35.66
CA ASN A 201 -26.41 -15.30 -34.73
C ASN A 201 -27.92 -15.49 -34.42
N ASP A 202 -28.26 -16.55 -33.70
CA ASP A 202 -29.67 -16.95 -33.48
C ASP A 202 -30.50 -15.91 -32.78
N SER A 203 -29.95 -15.22 -31.78
CA SER A 203 -30.64 -14.16 -31.07
C SER A 203 -30.80 -12.89 -31.90
N GLU A 204 -29.75 -12.46 -32.61
CA GLU A 204 -29.77 -11.28 -33.49
C GLU A 204 -30.78 -11.45 -34.62
N PHE A 205 -30.82 -12.63 -35.24
CA PHE A 205 -31.79 -12.92 -36.30
C PHE A 205 -33.23 -12.97 -35.77
N GLY A 206 -33.46 -13.57 -34.59
CA GLY A 206 -34.78 -13.60 -33.96
C GLY A 206 -35.34 -12.19 -33.79
N ASN A 207 -34.52 -11.27 -33.26
CA ASN A 207 -34.87 -9.87 -33.10
C ASN A 207 -35.15 -9.16 -34.44
N LEU A 208 -34.32 -9.40 -35.46
CA LEU A 208 -34.53 -8.83 -36.81
C LEU A 208 -35.84 -9.30 -37.44
N LEU A 209 -36.18 -10.58 -37.26
CA LEU A 209 -37.39 -11.17 -37.81
C LEU A 209 -38.66 -10.68 -37.10
N GLU A 210 -38.57 -10.35 -35.81
CA GLU A 210 -39.64 -9.68 -35.06
C GLU A 210 -39.83 -8.23 -35.48
N GLN A 211 -38.73 -7.49 -35.69
CA GLN A 211 -38.74 -6.07 -36.09
C GLN A 211 -39.06 -5.85 -37.57
N MET A 212 -39.07 -6.92 -38.36
CA MET A 212 -39.34 -6.89 -39.79
C MET A 212 -40.72 -6.28 -40.05
N LYS A 213 -40.76 -5.15 -40.76
CA LYS A 213 -42.01 -4.46 -41.11
C LYS A 213 -42.59 -5.00 -42.42
N ARG A 214 -43.92 -5.05 -42.48
CA ARG A 214 -44.68 -5.29 -43.71
C ARG A 214 -44.46 -4.10 -44.65
N LYS A 215 -44.21 -4.37 -45.94
CA LYS A 215 -44.09 -3.30 -46.94
C LYS A 215 -45.47 -2.72 -47.26
N ASP A 216 -45.52 -1.44 -47.66
CA ASP A 216 -46.78 -0.72 -47.91
C ASP A 216 -47.67 -1.41 -48.97
N ASP A 217 -47.06 -2.09 -49.95
CA ASP A 217 -47.75 -2.75 -51.07
C ASP A 217 -47.88 -4.29 -50.92
N GLU A 218 -47.52 -4.87 -49.78
CA GLU A 218 -47.47 -6.33 -49.57
C GLU A 218 -48.73 -6.84 -48.86
N SER A 219 -49.34 -7.96 -49.27
CA SER A 219 -50.45 -8.61 -48.51
C SER A 219 -49.92 -9.32 -47.24
N ASP A 220 -50.77 -9.58 -46.26
CA ASP A 220 -50.35 -10.29 -45.04
C ASP A 220 -49.84 -11.71 -45.33
N GLU A 221 -50.49 -12.40 -46.28
CA GLU A 221 -50.06 -13.71 -46.77
C GLU A 221 -48.66 -13.67 -47.41
N ASN A 222 -48.39 -12.66 -48.23
CA ASN A 222 -47.07 -12.49 -48.86
C ASN A 222 -45.99 -12.14 -47.82
N PHE A 223 -46.34 -11.37 -46.79
CA PHE A 223 -45.44 -11.05 -45.70
C PHE A 223 -45.05 -12.30 -44.88
N GLN A 224 -46.02 -13.16 -44.56
CA GLN A 224 -45.74 -14.42 -43.88
C GLN A 224 -44.95 -15.39 -44.75
N LEU A 225 -45.26 -15.46 -46.05
CA LEU A 225 -44.50 -16.26 -47.00
C LEU A 225 -43.04 -15.79 -47.08
N ARG A 226 -42.80 -14.48 -47.12
CA ARG A 226 -41.45 -13.89 -47.11
C ARG A 226 -40.69 -14.24 -45.82
N LYS A 227 -41.34 -14.16 -44.65
CA LYS A 227 -40.72 -14.59 -43.37
C LYS A 227 -40.32 -16.07 -43.41
N LYS A 228 -41.21 -16.93 -43.89
CA LYS A 228 -40.94 -18.37 -44.02
C LYS A 228 -39.77 -18.66 -44.96
N GLN A 229 -39.73 -18.00 -46.12
CA GLN A 229 -38.65 -18.12 -47.09
C GLN A 229 -37.29 -17.70 -46.49
N ILE A 230 -37.26 -16.62 -45.71
CA ILE A 230 -36.02 -16.17 -45.04
C ILE A 230 -35.58 -17.16 -43.96
N MET A 231 -36.51 -17.75 -43.20
CA MET A 231 -36.20 -18.80 -42.23
C MET A 231 -35.61 -20.06 -42.89
N GLU A 232 -36.20 -20.51 -44.00
CA GLU A 232 -35.72 -21.67 -44.78
C GLU A 232 -34.36 -21.39 -45.43
N LEU A 233 -34.16 -20.18 -45.96
CA LEU A 233 -32.88 -19.76 -46.52
C LEU A 233 -31.80 -19.74 -45.42
N ARG A 234 -32.13 -19.21 -44.23
CA ARG A 234 -31.21 -19.18 -43.09
C ARG A 234 -30.84 -20.58 -42.62
N SER A 235 -31.79 -21.49 -42.45
CA SER A 235 -31.49 -22.86 -42.01
C SER A 235 -30.58 -23.59 -43.01
N THR A 236 -30.76 -23.32 -44.31
CA THR A 236 -29.87 -23.81 -45.37
C THR A 236 -28.46 -23.21 -45.29
N ILE A 237 -28.32 -21.94 -44.92
CA ILE A 237 -27.02 -21.27 -44.78
C ILE A 237 -26.30 -21.73 -43.52
N VAL A 238 -26.99 -21.79 -42.38
CA VAL A 238 -26.42 -22.24 -41.09
C VAL A 238 -25.96 -23.70 -41.16
N SER A 239 -26.72 -24.56 -41.85
CA SER A 239 -26.29 -25.95 -42.07
C SER A 239 -25.06 -26.09 -42.97
N LYS A 240 -24.90 -25.19 -43.94
CA LYS A 240 -23.70 -25.15 -44.81
C LYS A 240 -22.48 -24.51 -44.13
N TYR A 241 -22.72 -23.54 -43.26
CA TYR A 241 -21.67 -22.73 -42.61
C TYR A 241 -21.91 -22.64 -41.08
N PRO A 242 -21.63 -23.72 -40.33
CA PRO A 242 -21.88 -23.78 -38.90
C PRO A 242 -21.00 -22.80 -38.10
N GLU A 243 -19.85 -22.38 -38.64
CA GLU A 243 -18.99 -21.36 -38.03
C GLU A 243 -19.58 -19.94 -38.13
N GLY A 244 -20.71 -19.75 -38.80
CA GLY A 244 -21.39 -18.46 -38.91
C GLY A 244 -20.76 -17.50 -39.93
N GLU A 245 -19.81 -17.97 -40.73
CA GLU A 245 -19.20 -17.20 -41.82
C GLU A 245 -18.95 -18.05 -43.07
N GLN A 246 -19.05 -17.40 -44.24
CA GLN A 246 -18.67 -17.98 -45.53
C GLN A 246 -17.47 -17.20 -46.07
N ARG A 247 -16.40 -17.92 -46.42
CA ARG A 247 -15.19 -17.37 -47.04
C ARG A 247 -15.20 -17.61 -48.54
N PHE A 248 -14.82 -16.59 -49.31
CA PHE A 248 -14.67 -16.62 -50.76
C PHE A 248 -13.20 -16.37 -51.09
N ASN A 249 -12.62 -17.10 -52.05
CA ASN A 249 -11.22 -16.98 -52.43
C ASN A 249 -11.07 -16.49 -53.88
N THR A 250 -10.15 -15.56 -54.10
CA THR A 250 -9.74 -15.13 -55.45
C THR A 250 -8.89 -16.25 -56.05
N GLY A 251 -9.51 -17.27 -56.63
CA GLY A 251 -8.79 -18.40 -57.23
C GLY A 251 -7.60 -17.93 -58.08
N SER A 252 -6.39 -18.10 -57.56
CA SER A 252 -5.13 -17.63 -58.17
C SER A 252 -3.97 -18.55 -57.78
N GLY A 253 -3.87 -19.69 -58.47
CA GLY A 253 -2.61 -20.33 -58.81
C GLY A 253 -2.51 -20.33 -60.33
N GLY A 254 -1.38 -19.90 -60.89
CA GLY A 254 -1.21 -19.72 -62.34
C GLY A 254 -1.63 -20.94 -63.16
N GLY A 255 -2.35 -20.68 -64.26
CA GLY A 255 -2.97 -21.69 -65.12
C GLY A 255 -4.49 -21.56 -65.07
N GLY A 256 -5.09 -21.15 -66.19
CA GLY A 256 -6.45 -20.60 -66.23
C GLY A 256 -7.51 -21.43 -65.51
N SER A 257 -8.43 -20.77 -64.79
CA SER A 257 -9.61 -21.46 -64.27
C SER A 257 -10.81 -20.55 -64.05
N VAL A 258 -11.85 -20.92 -64.77
CA VAL A 258 -13.28 -20.53 -64.87
C VAL A 258 -14.02 -20.14 -63.57
N ASN A 259 -13.45 -20.31 -62.36
CA ASN A 259 -14.19 -20.17 -61.09
C ASN A 259 -14.16 -18.77 -60.44
N ALA A 260 -13.22 -17.89 -60.78
CA ALA A 260 -13.17 -16.54 -60.19
C ALA A 260 -14.40 -15.66 -60.56
N GLY A 261 -15.14 -16.02 -61.61
CA GLY A 261 -16.39 -15.34 -61.99
C GLY A 261 -17.60 -15.77 -61.15
N GLY A 262 -17.63 -17.01 -60.68
CA GLY A 262 -18.76 -17.56 -59.91
C GLY A 262 -18.83 -17.00 -58.49
N GLU A 263 -17.70 -16.97 -57.78
CA GLU A 263 -17.64 -16.45 -56.41
C GLU A 263 -17.95 -14.94 -56.35
N ARG A 264 -17.50 -14.16 -57.34
CA ARG A 264 -17.83 -12.74 -57.46
C ARG A 264 -19.33 -12.50 -57.68
N LYS A 265 -19.97 -13.33 -58.50
CA LYS A 265 -21.42 -13.27 -58.70
C LYS A 265 -22.17 -13.58 -57.41
N GLN A 266 -21.73 -14.59 -56.66
CA GLN A 266 -22.35 -14.95 -55.37
C GLN A 266 -22.20 -13.83 -54.33
N VAL A 267 -21.04 -13.18 -54.25
CA VAL A 267 -20.85 -12.02 -53.36
C VAL A 267 -21.76 -10.85 -53.79
N SER A 268 -21.89 -10.59 -55.09
CA SER A 268 -22.81 -9.57 -55.60
C SER A 268 -24.28 -9.91 -55.29
N GLU A 269 -24.68 -11.18 -55.41
CA GLU A 269 -26.01 -11.67 -55.01
C GLU A 269 -26.27 -11.47 -53.52
N TYR A 270 -25.27 -11.68 -52.66
CA TYR A 270 -25.39 -11.42 -51.22
C TYR A 270 -25.58 -9.95 -50.90
N ILE A 271 -24.93 -9.05 -51.64
CA ILE A 271 -25.08 -7.60 -51.46
C ILE A 271 -26.46 -7.11 -51.95
N VAL A 272 -26.93 -7.63 -53.09
CA VAL A 272 -28.14 -7.16 -53.78
C VAL A 272 -29.41 -7.85 -53.27
N GLY A 273 -29.31 -9.11 -52.88
CA GLY A 273 -30.48 -9.95 -52.61
C GLY A 273 -31.20 -9.54 -51.33
N GLU A 274 -32.47 -9.16 -51.48
CA GLU A 274 -33.30 -8.68 -50.37
C GLU A 274 -33.44 -9.69 -49.23
N SER A 275 -33.51 -10.99 -49.56
CA SER A 275 -33.60 -12.06 -48.56
C SER A 275 -32.34 -12.20 -47.71
N TYR A 276 -31.17 -11.84 -48.26
CA TYR A 276 -29.89 -11.96 -47.56
C TYR A 276 -29.64 -10.83 -46.57
N VAL A 277 -30.31 -9.68 -46.72
CA VAL A 277 -30.17 -8.53 -45.80
C VAL A 277 -30.48 -8.91 -44.36
N ASN A 278 -31.48 -9.78 -44.16
CA ASN A 278 -31.89 -10.21 -42.82
C ASN A 278 -31.01 -11.35 -42.26
N ILE A 279 -30.09 -11.90 -43.07
CA ILE A 279 -29.27 -13.07 -42.71
C ILE A 279 -27.81 -12.67 -42.57
N ILE A 280 -27.32 -11.82 -43.46
CA ILE A 280 -25.94 -11.36 -43.51
C ILE A 280 -25.81 -10.10 -42.66
N LYS A 281 -24.95 -10.17 -41.66
CA LYS A 281 -24.62 -9.06 -40.76
C LYS A 281 -23.64 -8.10 -41.41
N GLU A 282 -22.60 -8.65 -42.02
CA GLU A 282 -21.49 -7.87 -42.54
C GLU A 282 -20.81 -8.64 -43.69
N LEU A 283 -20.42 -7.90 -44.72
CA LEU A 283 -19.65 -8.42 -45.83
C LEU A 283 -18.29 -7.71 -45.87
N THR A 284 -17.22 -8.47 -45.68
CA THR A 284 -15.85 -7.97 -45.76
C THR A 284 -15.24 -8.36 -47.09
N ILE A 285 -14.70 -7.42 -47.85
CA ILE A 285 -14.01 -7.63 -49.14
C ILE A 285 -12.53 -7.32 -48.93
N PHE A 286 -11.66 -8.22 -49.35
CA PHE A 286 -10.21 -8.09 -49.26
C PHE A 286 -9.65 -7.72 -50.64
N THR A 287 -8.91 -6.60 -50.71
CA THR A 287 -8.40 -6.07 -51.99
C THR A 287 -7.03 -5.40 -51.84
N ASP A 288 -6.14 -5.66 -52.80
CA ASP A 288 -4.82 -5.04 -52.90
C ASP A 288 -4.87 -3.62 -53.49
N LYS A 289 -6.03 -3.18 -53.99
CA LYS A 289 -6.21 -1.88 -54.65
C LYS A 289 -6.37 -0.72 -53.68
N LEU A 290 -6.59 -1.00 -52.40
CA LEU A 290 -6.52 0.02 -51.37
C LEU A 290 -5.07 0.56 -51.32
N PRO A 291 -4.87 1.88 -51.40
CA PRO A 291 -3.54 2.49 -51.42
C PRO A 291 -2.70 2.20 -50.17
N GLY A 292 -3.32 1.90 -49.03
CA GLY A 292 -2.64 1.72 -47.76
C GLY A 292 -2.81 0.32 -47.18
N LYS A 293 -1.76 -0.18 -46.50
CA LYS A 293 -1.83 -1.44 -45.72
C LYS A 293 -2.59 -1.31 -44.41
N ASN A 294 -2.97 -0.10 -44.02
CA ASN A 294 -3.35 0.24 -42.64
C ASN A 294 -4.73 0.91 -42.55
N TYR A 295 -5.64 0.70 -43.50
CA TYR A 295 -7.01 1.20 -43.33
C TYR A 295 -8.08 0.34 -43.97
N GLU A 296 -9.30 0.45 -43.43
CA GLU A 296 -10.51 -0.22 -43.88
C GLU A 296 -11.55 0.81 -44.30
N LEU A 297 -12.27 0.58 -45.40
CA LEU A 297 -13.38 1.43 -45.80
C LEU A 297 -14.70 0.79 -45.39
N LEU A 298 -15.46 1.53 -44.61
CA LEU A 298 -16.80 1.17 -44.20
C LEU A 298 -17.80 1.89 -45.10
N ASP A 299 -18.52 1.13 -45.92
CA ASP A 299 -19.65 1.65 -46.67
C ASP A 299 -20.89 1.68 -45.77
N VAL A 300 -21.50 2.85 -45.67
CA VAL A 300 -22.68 3.08 -44.85
C VAL A 300 -23.87 3.39 -45.75
N PRO A 301 -25.05 2.81 -45.48
CA PRO A 301 -26.27 3.14 -46.21
C PRO A 301 -26.54 4.65 -46.24
N GLY A 302 -27.21 5.12 -47.31
CA GLY A 302 -27.58 6.53 -47.46
C GLY A 302 -28.37 7.04 -46.24
N PHE A 303 -27.97 8.19 -45.70
CA PHE A 303 -28.59 8.75 -44.49
C PHE A 303 -29.95 9.43 -44.77
N ASP A 304 -30.29 9.62 -46.04
CA ASP A 304 -31.61 10.01 -46.56
C ASP A 304 -32.60 8.84 -46.62
N SER A 305 -32.20 7.66 -46.15
CA SER A 305 -33.12 6.56 -45.97
C SER A 305 -34.27 6.98 -45.04
N PRO A 306 -35.54 6.67 -45.37
CA PRO A 306 -36.70 6.96 -44.52
C PRO A 306 -36.69 6.22 -43.17
N ILE A 307 -35.69 5.36 -42.94
CA ILE A 307 -35.51 4.51 -41.76
C ILE A 307 -34.55 5.22 -40.79
N LYS A 308 -35.07 5.60 -39.61
CA LYS A 308 -34.30 6.32 -38.57
C LYS A 308 -33.05 5.54 -38.12
N GLU A 309 -33.14 4.22 -38.12
CA GLU A 309 -32.09 3.30 -37.72
C GLU A 309 -30.87 3.38 -38.64
N HIS A 310 -31.05 3.60 -39.95
CA HIS A 310 -29.93 3.78 -40.89
C HIS A 310 -29.18 5.10 -40.66
N ARG A 311 -29.90 6.17 -40.32
CA ARG A 311 -29.29 7.46 -39.97
C ARG A 311 -28.50 7.36 -38.66
N LEU A 312 -29.04 6.71 -37.64
CA LEU A 312 -28.32 6.48 -36.37
C LEU A 312 -27.08 5.61 -36.58
N ALA A 313 -27.17 4.56 -37.39
CA ALA A 313 -26.03 3.73 -37.75
C ALA A 313 -24.94 4.54 -38.47
N GLY A 314 -25.31 5.47 -39.36
CA GLY A 314 -24.36 6.35 -40.02
C GLY A 314 -23.69 7.34 -39.07
N LEU A 315 -24.44 7.95 -38.15
CA LEU A 315 -23.87 8.81 -37.10
C LEU A 315 -22.91 8.02 -36.19
N GLN A 316 -23.28 6.81 -35.78
CA GLN A 316 -22.43 5.95 -34.97
C GLN A 316 -21.15 5.54 -35.72
N ALA A 317 -21.27 5.21 -37.01
CA ALA A 317 -20.13 4.91 -37.87
C ALA A 317 -19.17 6.10 -37.99
N ILE A 318 -19.67 7.32 -38.14
CA ILE A 318 -18.84 8.54 -38.14
C ILE A 318 -18.14 8.71 -36.78
N LYS A 319 -18.84 8.47 -35.67
CA LYS A 319 -18.25 8.57 -34.32
C LYS A 319 -17.09 7.58 -34.12
N SER A 320 -17.27 6.33 -34.55
CA SER A 320 -16.26 5.27 -34.37
C SER A 320 -15.12 5.27 -35.39
N SER A 321 -15.27 5.98 -36.51
CA SER A 321 -14.27 5.99 -37.59
C SER A 321 -13.16 7.01 -37.37
N ASP A 322 -11.97 6.73 -37.86
CA ASP A 322 -10.81 7.63 -37.75
C ASP A 322 -10.92 8.80 -38.77
N ALA A 323 -11.58 8.56 -39.91
CA ALA A 323 -11.95 9.60 -40.89
C ALA A 323 -13.29 9.30 -41.56
N PHE A 324 -13.86 10.27 -42.29
CA PHE A 324 -15.00 9.99 -43.16
C PHE A 324 -14.93 10.74 -44.50
N LEU A 325 -15.39 10.08 -45.56
CA LEU A 325 -15.56 10.63 -46.90
C LEU A 325 -17.02 11.04 -47.07
N TYR A 326 -17.26 12.32 -47.32
CA TYR A 326 -18.57 12.86 -47.63
C TYR A 326 -18.73 13.05 -49.14
N LEU A 327 -19.54 12.21 -49.77
CA LEU A 327 -19.79 12.23 -51.21
C LEU A 327 -21.03 13.06 -51.54
N THR A 328 -20.87 14.02 -52.43
CA THR A 328 -21.96 14.87 -52.95
C THR A 328 -22.01 14.86 -54.48
N ASP A 329 -23.19 15.12 -55.03
CA ASP A 329 -23.43 15.18 -56.48
C ASP A 329 -23.11 16.57 -57.01
N GLY A 330 -22.06 16.69 -57.82
CA GLY A 330 -21.63 17.97 -58.39
C GLY A 330 -22.58 18.55 -59.44
N GLN A 331 -23.54 17.78 -59.97
CA GLN A 331 -24.60 18.35 -60.81
C GLN A 331 -25.56 19.25 -60.01
N ARG A 332 -25.68 18.98 -58.71
CA ARG A 332 -26.51 19.73 -57.76
C ARG A 332 -25.58 20.33 -56.71
N PRO A 333 -24.94 21.47 -57.02
CA PRO A 333 -23.90 22.02 -56.15
C PRO A 333 -24.44 22.46 -54.79
N ASP A 334 -25.75 22.70 -54.69
CA ASP A 334 -26.42 23.07 -53.45
C ASP A 334 -26.68 21.88 -52.53
N LEU A 335 -26.22 22.00 -51.28
CA LEU A 335 -26.51 21.07 -50.20
C LEU A 335 -28.01 21.05 -49.91
N THR A 336 -28.59 19.87 -49.89
CA THR A 336 -29.99 19.65 -49.53
C THR A 336 -30.22 19.82 -48.03
N GLU A 337 -31.47 20.05 -47.62
CA GLU A 337 -31.82 20.17 -46.21
C GLU A 337 -31.38 18.94 -45.36
N PRO A 338 -31.59 17.67 -45.78
CA PRO A 338 -31.07 16.53 -45.04
C PRO A 338 -29.53 16.52 -44.89
N GLN A 339 -28.80 16.95 -45.92
CA GLN A 339 -27.34 17.07 -45.89
C GLN A 339 -26.91 18.13 -44.86
N MET A 340 -27.57 19.28 -44.86
CA MET A 340 -27.29 20.38 -43.93
C MET A 340 -27.54 19.96 -42.48
N VAL A 341 -28.64 19.27 -42.21
CA VAL A 341 -28.97 18.78 -40.85
C VAL A 341 -27.91 17.79 -40.37
N LEU A 342 -27.51 16.80 -41.19
CA LEU A 342 -26.49 15.82 -40.80
C LEU A 342 -25.16 16.51 -40.49
N LEU A 343 -24.69 17.41 -41.36
CA LEU A 343 -23.42 18.12 -41.15
C LEU A 343 -23.47 19.01 -39.90
N ASN A 344 -24.62 19.64 -39.63
CA ASN A 344 -24.80 20.43 -38.41
C ASN A 344 -24.83 19.55 -37.15
N GLU A 345 -25.43 18.36 -37.19
CA GLU A 345 -25.41 17.39 -36.08
C GLU A 345 -23.99 16.92 -35.78
N ILE A 346 -23.19 16.62 -36.81
CA ILE A 346 -21.77 16.26 -36.67
C ILE A 346 -20.97 17.42 -36.04
N GLN A 347 -21.33 18.67 -36.33
CA GLN A 347 -20.68 19.86 -35.78
C GLN A 347 -21.11 20.23 -34.35
N GLY A 348 -22.38 19.96 -33.98
CA GLY A 348 -22.99 20.42 -32.73
C GLY A 348 -22.60 19.61 -31.49
N GLU A 349 -22.24 18.33 -31.65
CA GLU A 349 -21.89 17.44 -30.52
C GLU A 349 -20.44 17.61 -30.04
N ASN A 350 -19.98 18.81 -29.63
CA ASN A 350 -18.66 19.06 -28.99
C ASN A 350 -17.43 18.42 -29.68
N HIS A 351 -17.55 17.99 -30.93
CA HIS A 351 -16.50 17.35 -31.71
C HIS A 351 -15.87 18.39 -32.62
N TYR A 352 -15.21 19.39 -32.02
CA TYR A 352 -14.43 20.40 -32.75
C TYR A 352 -13.35 19.79 -33.67
N GLU A 353 -13.07 18.49 -33.53
CA GLU A 353 -12.17 17.70 -34.39
C GLU A 353 -12.88 16.89 -35.50
N ALA A 354 -14.20 16.67 -35.46
CA ALA A 354 -14.86 15.79 -36.43
C ALA A 354 -14.74 16.30 -37.88
N MET A 355 -14.80 17.61 -38.10
CA MET A 355 -14.63 18.19 -39.44
C MET A 355 -13.17 18.22 -39.91
N GLN A 356 -12.20 18.07 -39.00
CA GLN A 356 -10.77 18.02 -39.34
C GLN A 356 -10.36 16.68 -39.97
N ARG A 357 -11.18 15.64 -39.76
CA ARG A 357 -11.04 14.29 -40.33
C ARG A 357 -12.01 14.01 -41.48
N ALA A 358 -12.63 15.06 -42.03
CA ALA A 358 -13.68 14.97 -43.04
C ALA A 358 -13.13 15.31 -44.43
N PHE A 359 -13.42 14.45 -45.41
CA PHE A 359 -13.02 14.64 -46.81
C PHE A 359 -14.24 14.88 -47.68
N GLY A 360 -14.27 15.98 -48.42
CA GLY A 360 -15.34 16.32 -49.33
C GLY A 360 -15.07 15.76 -50.73
N ILE A 361 -15.89 14.84 -51.20
CA ILE A 361 -15.74 14.22 -52.52
C ILE A 361 -16.90 14.65 -53.42
N ILE A 362 -16.61 15.45 -54.44
CA ILE A 362 -17.60 15.94 -55.39
C ILE A 362 -17.56 15.04 -56.62
N THR A 363 -18.65 14.32 -56.87
CA THR A 363 -18.77 13.34 -57.95
C THR A 363 -19.57 13.90 -59.12
N LYS A 364 -19.59 13.18 -60.26
CA LYS A 364 -20.46 13.44 -61.43
C LYS A 364 -20.28 14.80 -62.12
N LEU A 365 -19.18 15.50 -61.85
CA LEU A 365 -18.85 16.74 -62.54
C LEU A 365 -18.45 16.50 -64.01
N ASP A 366 -18.09 15.26 -64.38
CA ASP A 366 -17.87 14.82 -65.77
C ASP A 366 -19.11 14.97 -66.64
N LEU A 367 -20.31 14.98 -66.05
CA LEU A 367 -21.57 15.14 -66.77
C LEU A 367 -21.85 16.60 -67.18
N CYS A 368 -21.10 17.57 -66.67
CA CYS A 368 -21.22 18.98 -67.06
C CYS A 368 -20.89 19.15 -68.56
N GLN A 369 -21.67 19.93 -69.30
CA GLN A 369 -21.50 20.08 -70.76
C GLN A 369 -20.36 21.03 -71.15
N THR A 370 -20.06 22.04 -70.32
CA THR A 370 -19.10 23.11 -70.64
C THR A 370 -18.17 23.40 -69.46
N GLN A 371 -16.97 23.93 -69.76
CA GLN A 371 -15.98 24.33 -68.75
C GLN A 371 -16.54 25.34 -67.76
N THR A 372 -17.30 26.32 -68.24
CA THR A 372 -17.86 27.38 -67.41
C THR A 372 -18.85 26.83 -66.39
N LYS A 373 -19.72 25.89 -66.82
CA LYS A 373 -20.66 25.22 -65.91
C LYS A 373 -19.95 24.33 -64.91
N PHE A 374 -18.93 23.59 -65.35
CA PHE A 374 -18.09 22.78 -64.45
C PHE A 374 -17.45 23.66 -63.37
N ASN A 375 -16.79 24.75 -63.75
CA ASN A 375 -16.13 25.66 -62.81
C ASN A 375 -17.14 26.28 -61.82
N ASP A 376 -18.29 26.75 -62.32
CA ASP A 376 -19.35 27.32 -61.47
C ASP A 376 -19.88 26.31 -60.45
N HIS A 377 -20.21 25.09 -60.90
CA HIS A 377 -20.70 24.03 -60.03
C HIS A 377 -19.64 23.58 -59.02
N PHE A 378 -18.40 23.40 -59.45
CA PHE A 378 -17.30 23.01 -58.58
C PHE A 378 -17.03 24.06 -57.51
N LEU A 379 -16.95 25.34 -57.89
CA LEU A 379 -16.72 26.44 -56.95
C LEU A 379 -17.86 26.54 -55.93
N LYS A 380 -19.12 26.49 -56.37
CA LYS A 380 -20.29 26.51 -55.48
C LYS A 380 -20.29 25.35 -54.48
N ALA A 381 -20.14 24.12 -54.98
CA ALA A 381 -20.12 22.93 -54.13
C ALA A 381 -18.95 22.96 -53.13
N ARG A 382 -17.76 23.38 -53.59
CA ARG A 382 -16.56 23.52 -52.75
C ARG A 382 -16.77 24.59 -51.67
N ASP A 383 -17.30 25.75 -52.03
CA ASP A 383 -17.48 26.86 -51.11
C ASP A 383 -18.53 26.54 -50.03
N GLN A 384 -19.59 25.79 -50.37
CA GLN A 384 -20.55 25.27 -49.38
C GLN A 384 -19.93 24.27 -48.40
N LEU A 385 -19.04 23.38 -48.88
CA LEU A 385 -18.30 22.47 -48.00
C LEU A 385 -17.34 23.24 -47.08
N ILE A 386 -16.68 24.29 -47.59
CA ILE A 386 -15.81 25.16 -46.78
C ILE A 386 -16.62 25.91 -45.71
N GLU A 387 -17.81 26.41 -46.05
CA GLU A 387 -18.74 27.02 -45.09
C GLU A 387 -19.10 26.03 -43.96
N LYS A 388 -19.21 24.74 -44.30
CA LYS A 388 -19.37 23.64 -43.34
C LYS A 388 -18.06 23.17 -42.69
N LYS A 389 -17.02 24.01 -42.66
CA LYS A 389 -15.74 23.77 -41.97
C LYS A 389 -14.91 22.59 -42.50
N PHE A 390 -15.15 22.11 -43.72
CA PHE A 390 -14.22 21.19 -44.37
C PHE A 390 -12.92 21.93 -44.71
N LYS A 391 -11.78 21.24 -44.58
CA LYS A 391 -10.50 21.80 -45.03
C LYS A 391 -10.49 21.91 -46.55
N LYS A 392 -10.01 23.04 -47.07
CA LYS A 392 -9.86 23.26 -48.52
C LYS A 392 -9.02 22.17 -49.19
N GLU A 393 -8.00 21.70 -48.49
CA GLU A 393 -7.06 20.65 -48.94
C GLU A 393 -7.69 19.25 -48.98
N HIS A 394 -8.83 19.04 -48.32
CA HIS A 394 -9.53 17.75 -48.23
C HIS A 394 -10.78 17.69 -49.13
N ILE A 395 -10.96 18.66 -50.05
CA ILE A 395 -12.06 18.69 -51.01
C ILE A 395 -11.55 18.34 -52.40
N PHE A 396 -12.12 17.31 -53.02
CA PHE A 396 -11.69 16.79 -54.32
C PHE A 396 -12.87 16.62 -55.28
N ALA A 397 -12.71 17.10 -56.51
CA ALA A 397 -13.58 16.74 -57.63
C ALA A 397 -13.08 15.43 -58.25
N ILE A 398 -13.94 14.43 -58.41
CA ILE A 398 -13.53 13.12 -58.94
C ILE A 398 -14.44 12.65 -60.08
N CYS A 399 -13.83 11.91 -61.01
CA CYS A 399 -14.57 11.09 -61.98
C CYS A 399 -14.28 9.60 -61.68
N SER A 400 -15.23 8.94 -61.02
CA SER A 400 -15.09 7.51 -60.66
C SER A 400 -15.31 6.59 -61.86
N VAL A 401 -16.18 6.99 -62.80
CA VAL A 401 -16.56 6.19 -63.97
C VAL A 401 -15.36 5.88 -64.86
N LEU A 402 -14.44 6.85 -65.02
CA LEU A 402 -13.23 6.68 -65.83
C LEU A 402 -12.38 5.48 -65.37
N GLN A 403 -12.36 5.18 -64.07
CA GLN A 403 -11.56 4.08 -63.52
C GLN A 403 -12.20 2.70 -63.70
N LEU A 404 -13.50 2.66 -64.01
CA LEU A 404 -14.24 1.42 -64.26
C LEU A 404 -14.25 1.02 -65.74
N LEU A 405 -14.10 2.02 -66.63
CA LEU A 405 -14.10 1.79 -68.07
C LEU A 405 -12.81 1.10 -68.52
N LYS A 406 -12.94 0.22 -69.52
CA LYS A 406 -11.77 -0.39 -70.17
C LYS A 406 -11.06 0.68 -70.99
N GLN A 407 -9.74 0.78 -70.88
CA GLN A 407 -8.93 1.79 -71.59
C GLN A 407 -9.15 1.85 -73.12
N ASN A 408 -9.64 0.78 -73.74
CA ASN A 408 -9.88 0.70 -75.19
C ASN A 408 -11.35 0.98 -75.60
N SER A 409 -12.24 1.38 -74.69
CA SER A 409 -13.63 1.72 -75.06
C SER A 409 -13.73 3.14 -75.62
N GLU A 410 -14.63 3.34 -76.60
CA GLU A 410 -14.91 4.67 -77.15
C GLU A 410 -15.38 5.65 -76.06
N GLU A 411 -16.17 5.16 -75.09
CA GLU A 411 -16.62 5.92 -73.93
C GLU A 411 -15.46 6.42 -73.06
N PHE A 412 -14.39 5.63 -72.89
CA PHE A 412 -13.21 6.02 -72.14
C PHE A 412 -12.52 7.21 -72.82
N THR A 413 -12.30 7.13 -74.14
CA THR A 413 -11.63 8.20 -74.90
C THR A 413 -12.42 9.51 -74.85
N VAL A 414 -13.75 9.44 -75.04
CA VAL A 414 -14.63 10.62 -75.01
C VAL A 414 -14.61 11.30 -73.64
N ILE A 415 -14.72 10.53 -72.57
CA ILE A 415 -14.71 11.07 -71.20
C ILE A 415 -13.32 11.62 -70.86
N GLN A 416 -12.24 10.90 -71.21
CA GLN A 416 -10.87 11.33 -70.93
C GLN A 416 -10.55 12.67 -71.61
N ASP A 417 -10.90 12.84 -72.89
CA ASP A 417 -10.65 14.09 -73.61
C ASP A 417 -11.48 15.25 -73.07
N LYS A 418 -12.70 14.98 -72.58
CA LYS A 418 -13.52 15.97 -71.90
C LYS A 418 -12.92 16.39 -70.55
N ILE A 419 -12.41 15.43 -69.78
CA ILE A 419 -11.82 15.66 -68.45
C ILE A 419 -10.53 16.47 -68.52
N LYS A 420 -9.71 16.33 -69.58
CA LYS A 420 -8.51 17.17 -69.79
C LYS A 420 -8.84 18.66 -69.78
N ASN A 421 -10.01 19.05 -70.29
CA ASN A 421 -10.47 20.43 -70.22
C ASN A 421 -10.85 20.82 -68.78
N PHE A 422 -11.40 19.88 -68.00
CA PHE A 422 -11.85 20.05 -66.62
C PHE A 422 -10.74 19.99 -65.55
N GLY A 423 -9.46 20.08 -65.92
CA GLY A 423 -8.30 20.35 -65.05
C GLY A 423 -8.25 19.59 -63.71
N GLU A 424 -8.93 20.11 -62.68
CA GLU A 424 -9.04 19.47 -61.34
C GLU A 424 -9.60 18.05 -61.38
N LEU A 425 -10.45 17.74 -62.37
CA LEU A 425 -11.11 16.44 -62.48
C LEU A 425 -10.18 15.33 -62.99
N GLU A 426 -9.12 15.67 -63.75
CA GLU A 426 -8.21 14.72 -64.40
C GLU A 426 -7.43 13.88 -63.38
N ASN A 427 -6.82 14.56 -62.42
CA ASN A 427 -6.02 13.90 -61.38
C ASN A 427 -6.77 13.77 -60.06
N GLY A 428 -8.03 14.21 -59.99
CA GLY A 428 -8.78 14.31 -58.75
C GLY A 428 -8.95 12.98 -58.00
N PHE A 429 -9.19 11.88 -58.72
CA PHE A 429 -9.30 10.56 -58.10
C PHE A 429 -7.98 10.13 -57.45
N GLN A 430 -6.86 10.25 -58.17
CA GLN A 430 -5.54 9.88 -57.64
C GLN A 430 -5.10 10.83 -56.51
N LYS A 431 -5.35 12.13 -56.64
CA LYS A 431 -5.13 13.12 -55.58
C LYS A 431 -5.90 12.74 -54.30
N SER A 432 -7.18 12.35 -54.42
CA SER A 432 -7.98 11.94 -53.27
C SER A 432 -7.41 10.68 -52.59
N LYS A 433 -6.94 9.71 -53.38
CA LYS A 433 -6.34 8.46 -52.91
C LYS A 433 -5.01 8.72 -52.18
N THR A 434 -4.15 9.56 -52.74
CA THR A 434 -2.89 9.96 -52.10
C THR A 434 -3.17 10.73 -50.81
N ALA A 435 -4.03 11.75 -50.85
CA ALA A 435 -4.36 12.57 -49.68
C ALA A 435 -4.94 11.75 -48.52
N LEU A 436 -5.79 10.76 -48.82
CA LEU A 436 -6.34 9.87 -47.80
C LEU A 436 -5.25 9.01 -47.14
N SER A 437 -4.31 8.49 -47.92
CA SER A 437 -3.18 7.70 -47.42
C SER A 437 -2.26 8.57 -46.56
N GLN A 438 -1.97 9.77 -47.05
CA GLN A 438 -1.19 10.81 -46.39
C GLN A 438 -1.80 11.22 -45.04
N PHE A 439 -3.12 11.36 -44.99
CA PHE A 439 -3.84 11.68 -43.76
C PHE A 439 -3.67 10.58 -42.71
N ILE A 440 -3.81 9.32 -43.13
CA ILE A 440 -3.70 8.18 -42.21
C ILE A 440 -2.28 7.97 -41.73
N GLU A 441 -1.31 8.04 -42.64
CA GLU A 441 0.09 7.74 -42.35
C GLU A 441 0.80 8.88 -41.63
N CYS A 442 0.45 10.14 -41.92
CA CYS A 442 1.16 11.31 -41.43
C CYS A 442 0.29 12.24 -40.58
N GLU A 443 -0.89 12.67 -41.06
CA GLU A 443 -1.69 13.68 -40.34
C GLU A 443 -2.27 13.16 -39.02
N LEU A 444 -2.80 11.93 -38.99
CA LEU A 444 -3.38 11.32 -37.77
C LEU A 444 -2.33 11.12 -36.65
N PRO A 445 -1.17 10.48 -36.88
CA PRO A 445 -0.14 10.41 -35.85
C PRO A 445 0.36 11.79 -35.41
N LYS A 446 0.43 12.76 -36.34
CA LYS A 446 0.81 14.14 -36.03
C LYS A 446 -0.21 14.83 -35.13
N THR A 447 -1.51 14.60 -35.29
CA THR A 447 -2.52 15.13 -34.37
C THR A 447 -2.43 14.49 -33.00
N HIS A 448 -2.22 13.17 -32.91
CA HIS A 448 -2.01 12.48 -31.63
C HIS A 448 -0.77 13.01 -30.90
N LEU A 449 0.36 13.19 -31.59
CA LEU A 449 1.57 13.75 -31.02
C LEU A 449 1.34 15.19 -30.54
N LYS A 450 0.60 16.00 -31.31
CA LYS A 450 0.22 17.35 -30.90
C LYS A 450 -0.64 17.35 -29.63
N GLN A 451 -1.64 16.47 -29.55
CA GLN A 451 -2.48 16.31 -28.37
C GLN A 451 -1.64 15.93 -27.13
N LEU A 452 -0.66 15.03 -27.28
CA LEU A 452 0.27 14.69 -26.21
C LEU A 452 1.11 15.89 -25.74
N VAL A 453 1.65 16.67 -26.68
CA VAL A 453 2.42 17.88 -26.37
C VAL A 453 1.55 18.92 -25.64
N ASP A 454 0.33 19.14 -26.12
CA ASP A 454 -0.61 20.10 -25.52
C ASP A 454 -1.04 19.65 -24.11
N LEU A 455 -1.31 18.36 -23.91
CA LEU A 455 -1.60 17.77 -22.61
C LEU A 455 -0.42 17.95 -21.64
N ALA A 456 0.79 17.67 -22.09
CA ALA A 456 1.98 17.79 -21.27
C ALA A 456 2.27 19.25 -20.86
N LYS A 457 2.11 20.18 -21.82
CA LYS A 457 2.40 21.60 -21.61
C LYS A 457 1.36 22.30 -20.73
N ASN A 458 0.08 21.99 -20.92
CA ASN A 458 -1.00 22.71 -20.25
C ASN A 458 -1.41 22.06 -18.94
N GLU A 459 -1.38 20.72 -18.86
CA GLU A 459 -1.84 19.98 -17.69
C GLU A 459 -0.67 19.43 -16.88
N LEU A 460 0.12 18.50 -17.43
CA LEU A 460 1.16 17.81 -16.64
C LEU A 460 2.20 18.75 -16.05
N LEU A 461 2.68 19.74 -16.82
CA LEU A 461 3.66 20.71 -16.32
C LEU A 461 3.14 21.44 -15.08
N ARG A 462 1.88 21.89 -15.12
CA ARG A 462 1.24 22.57 -13.99
C ARG A 462 1.13 21.63 -12.79
N TYR A 463 0.63 20.41 -13.01
CA TYR A 463 0.48 19.40 -11.95
C TYR A 463 1.80 19.09 -11.28
N VAL A 464 2.84 18.76 -12.05
CA VAL A 464 4.17 18.47 -11.52
C VAL A 464 4.70 19.65 -10.71
N THR A 465 4.56 20.89 -11.20
CA THR A 465 5.04 22.07 -10.45
C THR A 465 4.29 22.28 -9.15
N ASP A 466 2.97 22.08 -9.12
CA ASP A 466 2.16 22.30 -7.93
C ASP A 466 2.37 21.17 -6.90
N THR A 467 2.43 19.91 -7.35
CA THR A 467 2.74 18.77 -6.49
C THR A 467 4.14 18.88 -5.90
N LEU A 468 5.16 19.31 -6.66
CA LEU A 468 6.51 19.55 -6.14
C LEU A 468 6.54 20.67 -5.10
N LYS A 469 5.80 21.78 -5.30
CA LYS A 469 5.69 22.84 -4.28
C LYS A 469 5.10 22.31 -2.98
N THR A 470 4.06 21.49 -3.06
CA THR A 470 3.42 20.89 -1.88
C THR A 470 4.34 19.85 -1.23
N ALA A 471 4.97 18.98 -2.02
CA ALA A 471 5.91 17.98 -1.54
C ALA A 471 7.11 18.61 -0.82
N ARG A 472 7.61 19.76 -1.30
CA ARG A 472 8.66 20.54 -0.61
C ARG A 472 8.23 21.10 0.75
N LYS A 473 6.92 21.26 1.02
CA LYS A 473 6.42 21.60 2.36
C LYS A 473 6.53 20.42 3.32
N ILE A 474 6.32 19.20 2.82
CA ILE A 474 6.37 17.96 3.59
C ILE A 474 7.83 17.55 3.83
N LEU A 475 8.65 17.65 2.79
CA LEU A 475 10.08 17.35 2.81
C LEU A 475 10.86 18.58 2.32
N PRO A 476 11.32 19.46 3.23
CA PRO A 476 12.09 20.66 2.89
C PRO A 476 13.55 20.32 2.57
N ILE A 477 13.75 19.43 1.60
CA ILE A 477 15.06 19.11 0.99
C ILE A 477 14.92 19.41 -0.50
N ASN A 478 15.91 20.08 -1.08
CA ASN A 478 16.03 20.17 -2.53
C ASN A 478 16.73 18.90 -3.06
N PRO A 479 16.05 18.04 -3.84
CA PRO A 479 16.65 16.85 -4.45
C PRO A 479 17.83 17.14 -5.40
N THR A 480 17.99 18.39 -5.81
CA THR A 480 19.09 18.89 -6.65
C THR A 480 20.37 19.23 -5.88
N GLU A 481 20.34 19.32 -4.55
CA GLU A 481 21.52 19.58 -3.73
C GLU A 481 22.23 18.26 -3.37
N GLU A 482 23.56 18.23 -3.39
CA GLU A 482 24.40 17.04 -3.08
C GLU A 482 24.26 16.51 -1.64
N THR A 483 23.36 17.07 -0.84
CA THR A 483 23.11 16.57 0.51
C THR A 483 22.43 15.21 0.43
N SER A 484 23.19 14.16 0.78
CA SER A 484 22.66 12.80 0.82
C SER A 484 21.42 12.74 1.72
N ILE A 485 20.36 12.09 1.23
CA ILE A 485 19.12 11.80 1.97
C ILE A 485 19.45 11.19 3.33
N ASP A 486 20.50 10.38 3.39
CA ASP A 486 20.93 9.71 4.61
C ASP A 486 21.39 10.71 5.68
N THR A 487 21.98 11.83 5.30
CA THR A 487 22.36 12.92 6.21
C THR A 487 21.13 13.61 6.81
N TYR A 488 20.07 13.79 6.01
CA TYR A 488 18.82 14.38 6.49
C TYR A 488 18.02 13.41 7.38
N ILE A 489 17.95 12.14 6.99
CA ILE A 489 17.34 11.07 7.80
C ILE A 489 18.07 10.95 9.15
N LYS A 490 19.41 11.05 9.15
CA LYS A 490 20.19 11.10 10.39
C LYS A 490 19.76 12.27 11.27
N LYS A 491 19.68 13.49 10.73
CA LYS A 491 19.27 14.69 11.48
C LYS A 491 17.86 14.56 12.07
N LEU A 492 16.88 14.13 11.27
CA LEU A 492 15.51 13.90 11.75
C LEU A 492 15.44 12.84 12.85
N ASN A 493 16.20 11.77 12.70
CA ASN A 493 16.24 10.73 13.71
C ASN A 493 16.93 11.22 14.99
N THR A 494 17.98 12.04 14.91
CA THR A 494 18.61 12.66 16.09
C THR A 494 17.64 13.58 16.82
N GLU A 495 16.85 14.39 16.10
CA GLU A 495 15.84 15.27 16.70
C GLU A 495 14.71 14.49 17.39
N LYS A 496 14.30 13.34 16.81
CA LYS A 496 13.26 12.46 17.39
C LYS A 496 13.79 11.53 18.49
N TRP A 497 15.08 11.19 18.47
CA TRP A 497 15.69 10.25 19.40
C TRP A 497 15.55 10.69 20.86
N ASP A 498 15.64 12.00 21.11
CA ASP A 498 15.48 12.57 22.43
C ASP A 498 14.09 12.33 23.04
N GLN A 499 13.05 12.40 22.22
CA GLN A 499 11.67 12.12 22.63
C GLN A 499 11.44 10.62 22.78
N VAL A 500 11.88 9.81 21.81
CA VAL A 500 11.73 8.35 21.83
C VAL A 500 12.45 7.72 23.02
N TYR A 501 13.68 8.17 23.33
CA TYR A 501 14.42 7.68 24.48
C TYR A 501 13.70 7.97 25.80
N GLU A 502 13.16 9.18 25.95
CA GLU A 502 12.48 9.58 27.19
C GLU A 502 11.13 8.89 27.34
N GLU A 503 10.27 8.94 26.32
CA GLU A 503 8.88 8.51 26.39
C GLU A 503 8.69 6.99 26.21
N GLU A 504 9.45 6.36 25.32
CA GLU A 504 9.23 4.94 24.97
C GLU A 504 10.16 3.97 25.71
N ARG A 505 11.35 4.42 26.14
CA ARG A 505 12.38 3.55 26.74
C ARG A 505 12.60 3.83 28.23
N PHE A 506 13.05 5.03 28.58
CA PHE A 506 13.50 5.34 29.94
C PHE A 506 12.33 5.44 30.94
N GLN A 507 11.32 6.27 30.65
CA GLN A 507 10.18 6.46 31.57
C GLN A 507 9.35 5.19 31.80
N PRO A 508 8.99 4.39 30.78
CA PRO A 508 8.22 3.17 30.99
C PRO A 508 8.98 2.15 31.84
N THR A 509 10.28 1.98 31.60
CA THR A 509 11.11 1.03 32.36
C THR A 509 11.28 1.49 33.80
N PHE A 510 11.55 2.78 34.02
CA PHE A 510 11.67 3.35 35.36
C PHE A 510 10.34 3.31 36.13
N ALA A 511 9.21 3.56 35.45
CA ALA A 511 7.88 3.43 36.04
C ALA A 511 7.56 1.98 36.42
N LYS A 512 7.90 1.01 35.56
CA LYS A 512 7.73 -0.43 35.82
C LYS A 512 8.56 -0.89 37.02
N ALA A 513 9.81 -0.44 37.12
CA ALA A 513 10.70 -0.75 38.24
C ALA A 513 10.20 -0.14 39.57
N ASN A 514 9.74 1.11 39.55
CA ASN A 514 9.12 1.76 40.72
C ASN A 514 7.82 1.07 41.14
N PHE A 515 6.98 0.69 40.19
CA PHE A 515 5.74 -0.04 40.46
C PHE A 515 6.05 -1.40 41.11
N TRP A 516 6.98 -2.16 40.53
CA TRP A 516 7.40 -3.44 41.10
C TRP A 516 7.94 -3.30 42.53
N GLN A 517 8.79 -2.30 42.79
CA GLN A 517 9.32 -2.03 44.13
C GLN A 517 8.17 -1.72 45.12
N LYS A 518 7.21 -0.88 44.73
CA LYS A 518 6.04 -0.54 45.56
C LYS A 518 5.15 -1.76 45.83
N THR A 519 4.82 -2.56 44.83
CA THR A 519 4.01 -3.78 44.98
C THR A 519 4.70 -4.81 45.88
N GLN A 520 6.00 -5.05 45.69
CA GLN A 520 6.71 -6.05 46.49
C GLN A 520 6.96 -5.62 47.93
N LEU A 521 7.22 -4.34 48.20
CA LEU A 521 7.60 -3.86 49.53
C LEU A 521 6.43 -3.29 50.34
N THR A 522 5.39 -2.75 49.69
CA THR A 522 4.24 -2.12 50.36
C THR A 522 3.04 -3.06 50.45
N GLU A 523 2.65 -3.74 49.36
CA GLU A 523 1.44 -4.58 49.33
C GLU A 523 1.68 -6.00 49.87
N ASN A 524 2.87 -6.58 49.66
CA ASN A 524 3.25 -7.90 50.17
C ASN A 524 4.04 -7.84 51.49
N ARG A 525 3.94 -6.74 52.25
CA ARG A 525 4.71 -6.50 53.48
C ARG A 525 4.52 -7.61 54.52
N SER A 526 3.30 -8.10 54.72
CA SER A 526 3.02 -9.19 55.67
C SER A 526 3.65 -10.52 55.23
N LYS A 527 3.52 -10.86 53.94
CA LYS A 527 4.12 -12.07 53.36
C LYS A 527 5.65 -12.06 53.45
N PHE A 528 6.29 -10.91 53.18
CA PHE A 528 7.73 -10.74 53.34
C PHE A 528 8.19 -11.04 54.78
N ILE A 529 7.44 -10.56 55.78
CA ILE A 529 7.75 -10.75 57.19
C ILE A 529 7.65 -12.24 57.55
N ASP A 530 6.56 -12.90 57.16
CA ASP A 530 6.33 -14.30 57.49
C ASP A 530 7.33 -15.23 56.79
N GLU A 531 7.69 -14.92 55.55
CA GLU A 531 8.71 -15.66 54.80
C GLU A 531 10.11 -15.48 55.42
N THR A 532 10.49 -14.24 55.74
CA THR A 532 11.78 -13.94 56.40
C THR A 532 11.89 -14.67 57.74
N LYS A 533 10.82 -14.66 58.55
CA LYS A 533 10.75 -15.39 59.82
C LYS A 533 10.94 -16.88 59.62
N ARG A 534 10.23 -17.48 58.66
CA ARG A 534 10.33 -18.92 58.36
C ARG A 534 11.74 -19.30 57.92
N ILE A 535 12.32 -18.57 56.97
CA ILE A 535 13.68 -18.85 56.47
C ILE A 535 14.71 -18.73 57.59
N PHE A 536 14.63 -17.68 58.40
CA PHE A 536 15.52 -17.50 59.54
C PHE A 536 15.35 -18.65 60.55
N HIS A 537 14.10 -19.04 60.87
CA HIS A 537 13.81 -20.14 61.79
C HIS A 537 14.39 -21.47 61.30
N ASP A 538 14.07 -21.87 60.09
CA ASP A 538 14.48 -23.16 59.52
C ASP A 538 16.00 -23.26 59.43
N ARG A 539 16.67 -22.20 58.99
CA ARG A 539 18.13 -22.16 58.82
C ARG A 539 18.87 -22.08 60.14
N PHE A 540 18.43 -21.22 61.05
CA PHE A 540 19.03 -21.13 62.37
C PHE A 540 18.90 -22.46 63.13
N ARG A 541 17.73 -23.11 63.05
CA ARG A 541 17.49 -24.42 63.67
C ARG A 541 18.38 -25.51 63.09
N ALA A 542 18.51 -25.58 61.77
CA ALA A 542 19.39 -26.55 61.11
C ALA A 542 20.85 -26.37 61.54
N LEU A 543 21.38 -25.14 61.48
CA LEU A 543 22.76 -24.84 61.84
C LEU A 543 23.02 -25.00 63.35
N ALA A 544 22.03 -24.75 64.20
CA ALA A 544 22.13 -24.99 65.64
C ALA A 544 22.18 -26.49 65.98
N MET A 545 21.48 -27.35 65.21
CA MET A 545 21.52 -28.81 65.40
C MET A 545 22.84 -29.44 64.93
N GLU A 546 23.55 -28.81 63.99
CA GLU A 546 24.87 -29.25 63.52
C GLU A 546 26.03 -28.88 64.47
N ALA A 547 25.80 -28.02 65.46
CA ALA A 547 26.82 -27.58 66.41
C ALA A 547 27.32 -28.73 67.31
N PRO A 548 28.63 -29.08 67.31
CA PRO A 548 29.15 -30.31 67.93
C PRO A 548 28.96 -30.45 69.45
N GLU A 549 28.81 -29.33 70.18
CA GLU A 549 28.81 -29.31 71.66
C GLU A 549 27.41 -29.42 72.30
N GLN A 550 26.32 -29.55 71.52
CA GLN A 550 24.99 -29.87 72.07
C GLN A 550 24.84 -31.34 72.50
N ARG A 551 25.81 -32.20 72.16
CA ARG A 551 25.90 -33.55 72.73
C ARG A 551 26.59 -33.47 74.10
N PRO A 552 25.95 -33.92 75.20
CA PRO A 552 26.56 -33.85 76.53
C PRO A 552 27.75 -34.82 76.62
N GLN A 553 28.94 -34.39 76.21
CA GLN A 553 30.17 -35.13 76.47
C GLN A 553 30.70 -34.72 77.85
N ARG A 554 30.51 -35.66 78.79
CA ARG A 554 30.95 -35.67 80.19
C ARG A 554 30.13 -34.75 81.09
N SER A 555 29.43 -35.39 82.04
CA SER A 555 28.61 -34.73 83.06
C SER A 555 29.47 -33.74 83.87
N ILE A 556 29.27 -32.44 83.65
CA ILE A 556 29.87 -31.34 84.43
C ILE A 556 29.66 -31.56 85.93
N LYS A 557 28.56 -32.22 86.33
CA LYS A 557 28.32 -32.72 87.69
C LYS A 557 29.51 -33.46 88.29
N ARG A 558 30.25 -34.27 87.52
CA ARG A 558 31.37 -35.09 88.01
C ARG A 558 32.63 -34.25 88.26
N LEU A 559 32.93 -33.30 87.37
CA LEU A 559 34.04 -32.35 87.56
C LEU A 559 33.78 -31.39 88.73
N MET A 560 32.52 -30.96 88.91
CA MET A 560 32.11 -30.16 90.07
C MET A 560 32.21 -30.94 91.38
N PHE A 561 31.86 -32.24 91.36
CA PHE A 561 31.96 -33.13 92.53
C PHE A 561 33.41 -33.33 92.98
N GLU A 562 34.33 -33.52 92.03
CA GLU A 562 35.75 -33.76 92.31
C GLU A 562 36.49 -32.50 92.78
N THR A 563 36.07 -31.31 92.35
CA THR A 563 36.87 -30.09 92.57
C THR A 563 36.41 -29.26 93.79
N TYR A 564 35.12 -29.25 94.13
CA TYR A 564 34.62 -28.25 95.10
C TYR A 564 33.70 -28.77 96.21
N GLY A 565 33.32 -30.05 96.26
CA GLY A 565 32.45 -30.59 97.31
C GLY A 565 31.05 -29.96 97.29
N PHE A 566 30.06 -30.70 96.79
CA PHE A 566 28.73 -30.18 96.51
C PHE A 566 28.01 -29.58 97.74
N THR A 567 27.50 -28.35 97.63
CA THR A 567 26.36 -27.85 98.43
C THR A 567 25.32 -27.17 97.52
N PRO A 568 24.01 -27.45 97.65
CA PRO A 568 22.99 -27.08 96.66
C PRO A 568 22.49 -25.62 96.74
N LEU A 569 23.16 -24.76 97.51
CA LEU A 569 22.64 -23.45 97.92
C LEU A 569 23.67 -22.33 97.74
N HIS A 570 24.27 -22.21 96.55
CA HIS A 570 24.98 -20.98 96.17
C HIS A 570 24.19 -20.20 95.11
N PRO A 571 23.92 -18.89 95.32
CA PRO A 571 23.21 -18.05 94.36
C PRO A 571 24.03 -17.64 93.14
N ASN A 572 25.36 -17.86 93.16
CA ASN A 572 26.29 -17.36 92.16
C ASN A 572 26.82 -18.51 91.27
N SER A 573 26.98 -18.23 89.98
CA SER A 573 27.57 -19.14 89.00
C SER A 573 28.99 -19.52 89.39
N HIS A 574 29.35 -20.78 89.17
CA HIS A 574 30.73 -21.24 89.37
C HIS A 574 31.62 -20.81 88.17
N PRO A 575 32.88 -20.38 88.37
CA PRO A 575 33.76 -19.93 87.29
C PRO A 575 33.93 -20.88 86.08
N PRO A 576 33.90 -22.22 86.24
CA PRO A 576 33.86 -23.17 85.13
C PRO A 576 32.57 -23.10 84.31
N GLU A 577 31.43 -22.86 84.94
CA GLU A 577 30.16 -22.68 84.24
C GLU A 577 30.16 -21.41 83.40
N ASP A 578 30.73 -20.32 83.93
CA ASP A 578 30.81 -19.04 83.21
C ASP A 578 31.69 -19.16 81.95
N LYS A 579 32.83 -19.85 82.03
CA LYS A 579 33.67 -20.13 80.85
C LYS A 579 32.95 -20.99 79.79
N ILE A 580 32.14 -21.96 80.22
CA ILE A 580 31.35 -22.78 79.29
C ILE A 580 30.22 -21.96 78.67
N ARG A 581 29.58 -21.06 79.43
CA ARG A 581 28.55 -20.13 78.93
C ARG A 581 29.12 -19.15 77.92
N GLU A 582 30.30 -18.57 78.18
CA GLU A 582 31.00 -17.69 77.23
C GLU A 582 31.33 -18.44 75.93
N LYS A 583 31.79 -19.69 76.02
CA LYS A 583 32.05 -20.53 74.85
C LYS A 583 30.78 -20.83 74.04
N LEU A 584 29.68 -21.16 74.71
CA LEU A 584 28.36 -21.37 74.08
C LEU A 584 27.80 -20.09 73.44
N CYS A 585 27.99 -18.94 74.08
CA CYS A 585 27.62 -17.64 73.52
C CYS A 585 28.35 -17.38 72.20
N PHE A 586 29.65 -17.62 72.19
CA PHE A 586 30.49 -17.46 71.01
C PHE A 586 30.08 -18.40 69.85
N GLU A 587 29.73 -19.66 70.15
CA GLU A 587 29.26 -20.61 69.12
C GLU A 587 27.86 -20.25 68.59
N LEU A 588 26.94 -19.80 69.45
CA LEU A 588 25.62 -19.34 69.00
C LEU A 588 25.72 -18.05 68.17
N GLU A 589 26.61 -17.13 68.53
CA GLU A 589 26.91 -15.94 67.72
C GLU A 589 27.45 -16.31 66.34
N LYS A 590 28.29 -17.35 66.22
CA LYS A 590 28.73 -17.88 64.91
C LYS A 590 27.58 -18.45 64.09
N VAL A 591 26.66 -19.17 64.71
CA VAL A 591 25.46 -19.72 64.04
C VAL A 591 24.56 -18.60 63.54
N VAL A 592 24.35 -17.55 64.36
CA VAL A 592 23.65 -16.33 63.96
C VAL A 592 24.33 -15.66 62.76
N LEU A 593 25.65 -15.55 62.79
CA LEU A 593 26.42 -14.92 61.71
C LEU A 593 26.30 -15.70 60.38
N ARG A 594 26.32 -17.03 60.43
CA ARG A 594 26.11 -17.90 59.26
C ARG A 594 24.69 -17.78 58.71
N THR A 595 23.69 -17.83 59.59
CA THR A 595 22.28 -17.65 59.22
C THR A 595 22.04 -16.28 58.58
N SER A 596 22.67 -15.23 59.11
CA SER A 596 22.61 -13.89 58.52
C SER A 596 23.13 -13.88 57.09
N ASN A 597 24.25 -14.54 56.79
CA ASN A 597 24.82 -14.56 55.44
C ASN A 597 23.93 -15.23 54.41
N GLU A 598 23.31 -16.35 54.77
CA GLU A 598 22.36 -17.06 53.90
C GLU A 598 21.11 -16.22 53.64
N LEU A 599 20.62 -15.51 54.67
CA LEU A 599 19.50 -14.59 54.53
C LEU A 599 19.84 -13.40 53.64
N THR A 600 21.05 -12.85 53.75
CA THR A 600 21.55 -11.80 52.86
C THR A 600 21.54 -12.25 51.41
N GLN A 601 22.03 -13.47 51.15
CA GLN A 601 22.09 -14.02 49.79
C GLN A 601 20.68 -14.18 49.21
N HIS A 602 19.74 -14.68 50.01
CA HIS A 602 18.34 -14.75 49.62
C HIS A 602 17.75 -13.38 49.27
N PHE A 603 18.02 -12.33 50.07
CA PHE A 603 17.54 -10.99 49.76
C PHE A 603 18.19 -10.38 48.52
N TYR A 604 19.47 -10.62 48.33
CA TYR A 604 20.21 -10.16 47.15
C TYR A 604 19.63 -10.79 45.88
N ASP A 605 19.46 -12.11 45.85
CA ASP A 605 18.98 -12.82 44.67
C ASP A 605 17.51 -12.49 44.35
N ASN A 606 16.66 -12.36 45.36
CA ASN A 606 15.22 -12.16 45.15
C ASN A 606 14.81 -10.70 44.94
N TYR A 607 15.57 -9.74 45.45
CA TYR A 607 15.18 -8.32 45.37
C TYR A 607 16.15 -7.50 44.52
N VAL A 608 17.45 -7.60 44.78
CA VAL A 608 18.48 -6.83 44.04
C VAL A 608 18.59 -7.36 42.61
N CYS A 609 18.90 -8.65 42.43
CA CYS A 609 19.07 -9.24 41.09
C CYS A 609 17.80 -9.17 40.23
N LYS A 610 16.61 -9.29 40.82
CA LYS A 610 15.35 -9.16 40.06
C LYS A 610 15.08 -7.73 39.63
N LEU A 611 15.35 -6.74 40.49
CA LEU A 611 15.20 -5.34 40.12
C LEU A 611 16.18 -4.96 39.00
N VAL A 612 17.42 -5.44 39.07
CA VAL A 612 18.44 -5.24 38.01
C VAL A 612 17.98 -5.80 36.68
N LYS A 613 17.35 -6.99 36.68
CA LYS A 613 16.77 -7.56 35.45
C LYS A 613 15.68 -6.66 34.85
N ILE A 614 14.79 -6.11 35.68
CA ILE A 614 13.75 -5.18 35.21
C ILE A 614 14.38 -3.89 34.68
N LEU A 615 15.43 -3.37 35.34
CA LEU A 615 16.13 -2.16 34.91
C LEU A 615 16.90 -2.36 33.60
N ASN A 616 17.41 -3.57 33.34
CA ASN A 616 18.04 -3.93 32.08
C ASN A 616 17.05 -4.08 30.90
N GLU A 617 15.73 -4.07 31.14
CA GLU A 617 14.72 -4.05 30.07
C GLU A 617 14.69 -2.73 29.27
N ILE A 618 15.48 -1.71 29.65
CA ILE A 618 15.67 -0.49 28.84
C ILE A 618 16.11 -0.83 27.41
N CYS A 619 16.88 -1.90 27.24
CA CYS A 619 17.34 -2.39 25.95
C CYS A 619 17.26 -3.92 25.94
N PRO A 620 16.16 -4.51 25.42
CA PRO A 620 16.00 -5.96 25.37
C PRO A 620 17.07 -6.68 24.53
N GLU A 621 17.78 -5.96 23.66
CA GLU A 621 18.84 -6.47 22.80
C GLU A 621 20.19 -6.64 23.51
N ASP A 622 20.41 -6.02 24.68
CA ASP A 622 21.67 -6.12 25.44
C ASP A 622 21.42 -6.24 26.96
N ASN A 623 21.49 -7.48 27.46
CA ASN A 623 21.14 -7.86 28.83
C ASN A 623 22.17 -7.45 29.91
N GLY A 624 23.11 -6.57 29.62
CA GLY A 624 24.20 -6.17 30.54
C GLY A 624 24.43 -4.67 30.70
N LEU A 625 23.51 -3.81 30.24
CA LEU A 625 23.72 -2.36 30.22
C LEU A 625 23.87 -1.73 31.62
N TYR A 626 23.15 -2.24 32.62
CA TYR A 626 23.22 -1.78 34.01
C TYR A 626 23.81 -2.86 34.91
N GLU A 627 24.98 -2.55 35.47
CA GLU A 627 25.61 -3.27 36.56
C GLU A 627 25.52 -2.45 37.85
N THR A 628 25.18 -3.11 38.96
CA THR A 628 24.98 -2.44 40.25
C THR A 628 26.27 -2.24 41.01
N THR A 629 26.46 -1.07 41.62
CA THR A 629 27.55 -0.85 42.59
C THR A 629 27.34 -1.57 43.93
N LEU A 630 26.11 -2.02 44.21
CA LEU A 630 25.78 -2.77 45.42
C LEU A 630 26.31 -4.21 45.34
N SER A 631 27.46 -4.49 45.96
CA SER A 631 28.01 -5.84 46.02
C SER A 631 27.40 -6.67 47.16
N LEU A 632 27.36 -7.99 46.96
CA LEU A 632 26.90 -8.95 47.97
C LEU A 632 27.67 -8.82 49.31
N GLU A 633 28.94 -8.42 49.26
CA GLU A 633 29.76 -8.22 50.46
C GLU A 633 29.31 -7.02 51.30
N ILE A 634 28.90 -5.91 50.67
CA ILE A 634 28.34 -4.75 51.36
C ILE A 634 27.02 -5.15 52.04
N CYS A 635 26.16 -5.88 51.32
CA CYS A 635 24.92 -6.41 51.87
C CYS A 635 25.13 -7.32 53.08
N LYS A 636 26.17 -8.17 53.05
CA LYS A 636 26.55 -9.06 54.15
C LYS A 636 26.97 -8.27 55.39
N ILE A 637 27.73 -7.19 55.23
CA ILE A 637 28.18 -6.36 56.36
C ILE A 637 26.98 -5.68 57.05
N GLU A 638 26.08 -5.08 56.28
CA GLU A 638 24.93 -4.36 56.85
C GLU A 638 23.94 -5.30 57.57
N THR A 639 23.65 -6.46 56.97
CA THR A 639 22.80 -7.50 57.58
C THR A 639 23.43 -8.08 58.85
N ARG A 640 24.72 -8.45 58.83
CA ARG A 640 25.43 -8.96 60.02
C ARG A 640 25.40 -7.96 61.17
N THR A 641 25.62 -6.68 60.88
CA THR A 641 25.62 -5.60 61.89
C THR A 641 24.26 -5.51 62.57
N LEU A 642 23.18 -5.60 61.79
CA LEU A 642 21.83 -5.59 62.32
C LEU A 642 21.55 -6.81 63.21
N VAL A 643 21.82 -8.00 62.70
CA VAL A 643 21.48 -9.25 63.37
C VAL A 643 22.27 -9.41 64.67
N THR A 644 23.55 -9.05 64.67
CA THR A 644 24.43 -9.15 65.85
C THR A 644 23.98 -8.19 66.96
N ARG A 645 23.56 -6.96 66.61
CA ARG A 645 23.03 -5.98 67.59
C ARG A 645 21.78 -6.49 68.32
N VAL A 646 20.96 -7.29 67.65
CA VAL A 646 19.70 -7.79 68.22
C VAL A 646 19.90 -9.14 68.91
N CYS A 647 20.63 -10.07 68.29
CA CYS A 647 20.76 -11.43 68.82
C CYS A 647 21.75 -11.51 69.99
N GLY A 648 22.84 -10.71 69.99
CA GLY A 648 23.87 -10.77 71.04
C GLY A 648 23.30 -10.60 72.46
N PRO A 649 22.51 -9.54 72.74
CA PRO A 649 21.90 -9.35 74.05
C PRO A 649 20.90 -10.45 74.43
N VAL A 650 20.18 -11.03 73.46
CA VAL A 650 19.19 -12.10 73.69
C VAL A 650 19.88 -13.44 73.96
N ILE A 651 21.00 -13.73 73.27
CA ILE A 651 21.83 -14.92 73.51
C ILE A 651 22.45 -14.83 74.91
N ALA A 652 23.00 -13.67 75.26
CA ALA A 652 23.56 -13.44 76.60
C ALA A 652 22.52 -13.58 77.73
N ALA A 653 21.26 -13.20 77.48
CA ALA A 653 20.17 -13.35 78.43
C ALA A 653 19.70 -14.81 78.57
N THR A 654 19.58 -15.55 77.47
CA THR A 654 19.13 -16.96 77.46
C THR A 654 20.15 -17.92 78.08
N LEU A 655 21.45 -17.61 78.02
CA LEU A 655 22.51 -18.43 78.65
C LEU A 655 22.64 -18.23 80.17
N ARG A 656 21.84 -17.35 80.78
CA ARG A 656 21.80 -17.19 82.26
C ARG A 656 21.03 -18.31 82.98
N PHE A 657 20.28 -19.18 82.28
CA PHE A 657 19.53 -20.29 82.88
C PHE A 657 20.43 -21.49 83.28
N SER A 658 20.03 -22.24 84.32
CA SER A 658 20.78 -23.38 84.89
C SER A 658 21.00 -24.52 83.88
N GLN A 659 22.20 -25.12 83.86
CA GLN A 659 22.57 -26.23 82.98
C GLN A 659 21.80 -27.55 83.23
N SER A 660 21.05 -27.63 84.32
CA SER A 660 20.38 -28.86 84.75
C SER A 660 19.17 -29.25 83.90
N ASP A 661 18.62 -28.36 83.07
CA ASP A 661 17.39 -28.64 82.31
C ASP A 661 17.56 -28.42 80.79
N ALA A 662 17.66 -29.54 80.06
CA ALA A 662 17.78 -29.53 78.61
C ALA A 662 16.53 -28.96 77.91
N LYS A 663 15.34 -29.06 78.53
CA LYS A 663 14.10 -28.51 77.97
C LYS A 663 14.09 -26.99 77.99
N CYS A 664 14.62 -26.38 79.06
CA CYS A 664 14.71 -24.91 79.17
C CYS A 664 15.66 -24.31 78.13
N ARG A 665 16.76 -25.00 77.78
CA ARG A 665 17.67 -24.55 76.71
C ARG A 665 16.99 -24.57 75.34
N GLN A 666 16.25 -25.63 75.05
CA GLN A 666 15.57 -25.78 73.77
C GLN A 666 14.43 -24.74 73.65
N ALA A 667 13.66 -24.53 74.71
CA ALA A 667 12.63 -23.48 74.76
C ALA A 667 13.20 -22.06 74.64
N ALA A 668 14.35 -21.77 75.27
CA ALA A 668 15.00 -20.45 75.17
C ALA A 668 15.57 -20.19 73.77
N VAL A 669 16.10 -21.22 73.11
CA VAL A 669 16.50 -21.15 71.69
C VAL A 669 15.28 -20.93 70.80
N ASP A 670 14.18 -21.66 71.02
CA ASP A 670 12.92 -21.49 70.29
C ASP A 670 12.32 -20.07 70.48
N GLU A 671 12.39 -19.50 71.68
CA GLU A 671 11.99 -18.11 71.95
C GLU A 671 12.92 -17.08 71.28
N LEU A 672 14.24 -17.30 71.32
CA LEU A 672 15.21 -16.43 70.66
C LEU A 672 14.96 -16.37 69.15
N ILE A 673 14.56 -17.50 68.56
CA ILE A 673 14.19 -17.59 67.14
C ILE A 673 12.88 -16.83 66.85
N LEU A 674 11.92 -16.84 67.77
CA LEU A 674 10.63 -16.14 67.61
C LEU A 674 10.77 -14.61 67.81
N VAL A 675 11.60 -14.22 68.77
CA VAL A 675 11.75 -12.85 69.25
C VAL A 675 12.78 -12.06 68.45
N ALA A 676 13.89 -12.65 68.02
CA ALA A 676 14.97 -11.90 67.36
C ALA A 676 14.55 -11.21 66.05
N PRO A 677 13.82 -11.85 65.12
CA PRO A 677 13.32 -11.16 63.92
C PRO A 677 12.30 -10.06 64.24
N THR A 678 11.45 -10.31 65.24
CA THR A 678 10.35 -9.41 65.67
C THR A 678 10.90 -8.16 66.39
N VAL A 679 11.92 -8.34 67.23
CA VAL A 679 12.60 -7.25 67.95
C VAL A 679 13.52 -6.44 67.03
N ALA A 680 14.21 -7.10 66.09
CA ALA A 680 14.97 -6.41 65.05
C ALA A 680 14.09 -5.47 64.19
N TYR A 681 12.83 -5.85 64.02
CA TYR A 681 11.82 -5.07 63.32
C TYR A 681 11.27 -3.91 64.19
N ASN A 682 10.79 -4.18 65.40
CA ASN A 682 10.13 -3.18 66.25
C ASN A 682 11.06 -2.08 66.78
N LEU A 683 12.35 -2.37 66.98
CA LEU A 683 13.35 -1.37 67.38
C LEU A 683 13.56 -0.25 66.34
N CYS A 684 12.98 -0.34 65.15
CA CYS A 684 13.13 0.68 64.11
C CYS A 684 11.86 1.25 63.50
N GLU A 685 10.66 0.78 63.87
CA GLU A 685 9.44 1.54 63.53
C GLU A 685 9.30 2.82 64.38
N ASN A 686 9.76 2.83 65.63
CA ASN A 686 9.64 4.00 66.50
C ASN A 686 10.56 5.18 66.15
N ASN A 687 11.49 5.04 65.20
CA ASN A 687 12.31 6.16 64.72
C ASN A 687 11.69 6.92 63.54
N ASN A 688 10.60 6.43 62.94
CA ASN A 688 9.95 7.06 61.78
C ASN A 688 8.59 7.70 62.10
N SER A 689 8.25 7.85 63.39
CA SER A 689 7.11 8.65 63.82
C SER A 689 7.54 9.63 64.91
N ASN A 690 8.22 10.71 64.49
CA ASN A 690 7.96 12.07 64.96
C ASN A 690 8.92 13.07 64.29
N ASP A 691 8.37 13.85 63.37
CA ASP A 691 8.69 15.27 63.32
C ASP A 691 8.50 15.89 64.71
N GLY A 692 9.42 16.77 65.09
CA GLY A 692 9.17 17.91 65.98
C GLY A 692 8.60 17.63 67.38
N THR A 693 9.46 17.81 68.37
CA THR A 693 9.15 18.23 69.76
C THR A 693 8.70 17.18 70.80
N ASN A 694 9.31 17.31 71.98
CA ASN A 694 8.97 16.73 73.28
C ASN A 694 9.19 15.22 73.54
N SER A 695 10.39 14.96 74.06
CA SER A 695 10.66 14.20 75.30
C SER A 695 9.55 13.29 75.87
N GLY A 696 9.83 11.98 75.85
CA GLY A 696 9.84 11.17 77.08
C GLY A 696 8.63 10.30 77.43
N SER A 697 7.44 10.47 76.85
CA SER A 697 6.23 9.78 77.35
C SER A 697 5.67 8.63 76.48
N GLY A 698 6.01 8.55 75.20
CA GLY A 698 5.47 7.54 74.27
C GLY A 698 6.04 6.12 74.43
N ILE A 699 7.26 5.99 74.98
CA ILE A 699 7.95 4.70 75.16
C ILE A 699 7.22 3.83 76.21
N MET A 700 6.54 4.43 77.19
CA MET A 700 5.84 3.69 78.24
C MET A 700 4.51 3.06 77.77
N ALA A 701 3.85 3.64 76.76
CA ALA A 701 2.48 3.27 76.39
C ALA A 701 2.40 2.08 75.42
N THR A 702 3.46 1.77 74.67
CA THR A 702 3.56 0.56 73.82
C THR A 702 4.32 -0.57 74.53
N PHE A 703 5.19 -0.26 75.50
CA PHE A 703 5.74 -1.28 76.40
C PHE A 703 4.66 -1.95 77.26
N SER A 704 3.56 -1.26 77.57
CA SER A 704 2.43 -1.84 78.32
C SER A 704 1.57 -2.81 77.50
N SER A 705 1.65 -2.81 76.15
CA SER A 705 0.90 -3.72 75.28
C SER A 705 1.71 -4.95 74.83
N LEU A 706 3.05 -4.85 74.79
CA LEU A 706 3.96 -5.99 74.59
C LEU A 706 4.36 -6.66 75.91
N ALA A 707 4.35 -5.92 77.03
CA ALA A 707 4.58 -6.48 78.35
C ALA A 707 3.67 -7.68 78.64
N PRO A 708 2.35 -7.71 78.38
CA PRO A 708 1.50 -8.82 78.80
C PRO A 708 1.78 -10.11 78.03
N THR A 709 2.22 -10.05 76.77
CA THR A 709 2.49 -11.25 75.94
C THR A 709 3.89 -11.80 76.20
N LEU A 710 4.88 -10.92 76.39
CA LEU A 710 6.23 -11.29 76.78
C LEU A 710 6.27 -11.73 78.27
N VAL A 711 5.53 -11.03 79.14
CA VAL A 711 5.28 -11.44 80.52
C VAL A 711 4.43 -12.70 80.56
N LYS A 712 3.45 -12.95 79.68
CA LYS A 712 2.75 -14.26 79.62
C LYS A 712 3.65 -15.38 79.12
N GLY A 713 4.53 -15.16 78.15
CA GLY A 713 5.51 -16.17 77.71
C GLY A 713 6.47 -16.51 78.84
N ILE A 714 6.98 -15.47 79.52
CA ILE A 714 7.82 -15.57 80.70
C ILE A 714 7.05 -16.18 81.89
N GLU A 715 5.78 -15.86 82.12
CA GLU A 715 4.93 -16.39 83.19
C GLU A 715 4.44 -17.82 82.91
N LEU A 716 4.21 -18.21 81.65
CA LEU A 716 3.89 -19.59 81.27
C LEU A 716 5.14 -20.48 81.35
N GLY A 717 6.32 -19.96 81.00
CA GLY A 717 7.60 -20.62 81.20
C GLY A 717 8.02 -20.72 82.66
N LEU A 718 7.78 -19.66 83.46
CA LEU A 718 8.08 -19.61 84.90
C LEU A 718 6.98 -20.22 85.78
N GLY A 719 5.77 -20.42 85.24
CA GLY A 719 4.60 -20.91 85.95
C GLY A 719 4.55 -22.44 86.12
N ILE A 720 5.39 -23.19 85.41
CA ILE A 720 5.45 -24.65 85.54
C ILE A 720 6.40 -25.10 86.68
N PHE A 721 7.28 -24.22 87.19
CA PHE A 721 8.14 -24.55 88.34
C PHE A 721 8.33 -23.38 89.31
N GLY A 722 7.40 -23.24 90.25
CA GLY A 722 7.56 -22.35 91.40
C GLY A 722 8.51 -22.95 92.45
N ARG A 723 9.54 -22.19 92.84
CA ARG A 723 9.94 -21.90 94.24
C ARG A 723 11.19 -21.01 94.27
N THR A 724 10.96 -19.71 94.15
CA THR A 724 11.54 -18.60 94.94
C THR A 724 11.29 -17.29 94.19
N GLY A 725 10.34 -16.47 94.69
CA GLY A 725 9.88 -15.23 94.04
C GLY A 725 10.92 -14.11 93.90
N ILE A 726 12.18 -14.35 94.27
CA ILE A 726 13.27 -13.38 94.24
C ILE A 726 14.01 -13.44 92.89
N GLN A 727 14.22 -14.63 92.32
CA GLN A 727 14.86 -14.78 91.01
C GLN A 727 13.98 -14.23 89.89
N ASN A 728 12.67 -14.49 89.92
CA ASN A 728 11.72 -14.03 88.89
C ASN A 728 11.64 -12.49 88.78
N ARG A 729 11.78 -11.77 89.91
CA ARG A 729 11.84 -10.30 89.95
C ARG A 729 13.16 -9.77 89.40
N LEU A 730 14.27 -10.44 89.71
CA LEU A 730 15.60 -10.08 89.22
C LEU A 730 15.75 -10.32 87.71
N THR A 731 15.20 -11.40 87.17
CA THR A 731 15.25 -11.67 85.72
C THR A 731 14.41 -10.65 84.95
N ALA A 732 13.22 -10.29 85.44
CA ALA A 732 12.39 -9.25 84.84
C ALA A 732 13.03 -7.85 84.90
N GLU A 733 13.70 -7.51 86.01
CA GLU A 733 14.48 -6.26 86.15
C GLU A 733 15.74 -6.25 85.28
N VAL A 734 16.45 -7.38 85.15
CA VAL A 734 17.62 -7.51 84.27
C VAL A 734 17.22 -7.42 82.80
N VAL A 735 16.10 -8.03 82.39
CA VAL A 735 15.57 -7.88 81.04
C VAL A 735 15.15 -6.43 80.78
N LYS A 736 14.45 -5.76 81.72
CA LYS A 736 14.16 -4.32 81.64
C LYS A 736 15.42 -3.46 81.56
N MET A 737 16.47 -3.81 82.30
CA MET A 737 17.73 -3.08 82.35
C MET A 737 18.56 -3.29 81.07
N ILE A 738 18.53 -4.48 80.48
CA ILE A 738 19.12 -4.79 79.17
C ILE A 738 18.37 -4.03 78.07
N PHE A 739 17.04 -4.01 78.11
CA PHE A 739 16.23 -3.22 77.17
C PHE A 739 16.46 -1.70 77.31
N ARG A 740 16.65 -1.18 78.52
CA ARG A 740 17.05 0.23 78.76
C ARG A 740 18.46 0.58 78.23
N ARG A 741 19.30 -0.41 77.96
CA ARG A 741 20.65 -0.25 77.38
C ARG A 741 20.68 -0.47 75.86
N ILE A 742 19.61 -1.02 75.29
CA ILE A 742 19.43 -1.28 73.85
C ILE A 742 18.67 -0.12 73.17
N ILE A 743 17.79 0.57 73.91
CA ILE A 743 17.30 1.93 73.59
C ILE A 743 18.48 2.89 73.74
#